data_AF-A0A948RWD9-F1
#
_entry.id   AF-A0A948RWD9-F1
#
_cell.length_a   1.000
_cell.length_b   1.000
_cell.length_c   1.000
_cell.angle_alpha   90.00
_cell.angle_beta   90.00
_cell.angle_gamma   90.00
#
_symmetry.space_group_name_H-M   'P 1'
#
loop_
_entity.id
_entity.type
_entity.pdbx_description
1 polymer ?
#
loop_
_entity_poly.entity_id
_entity_poly.type
_entity_poly.pdbx_seq_one_letter_code
_entity_poly.pdbx_strand_id
1 'polypeptide(L)'
;MRDFLINIAIRRPKWVLIITALITLAFLAQFPRIKIDTDPENMLPENEQVRVFHSEVKENFNLRDFLVLGIVHEAGMFTPERLARVQEMTNEIRELDGVITDDLLAPADVDDITVEEGGILRVSPLMGEAPEDQAGADLILERIRQNPILRGKLASDDGRAIALFIPLESKDISFEIAQKITTIANNMGGDEEYYLAGQPVAQDTFGAAMFKQMAVSAPLAGLVIFLLMLFFFREPRTVGTAMLVAVMSVIWGMGALIGTGFTVHIMSSMIPIFLIPIAILPSIHILSDMYDRRGRCGSTEEAVRQSLTHLFKPILFTTITTIVGFGSLMLTPIPPVQIFGGFVAAGILAAWLMSMTFLPALVMLESHRGKDPLVCHSAKKTGMANYLQTVRRLSMRGRWAVTGVSVLILIFSIIGLSKIRVNDNPVRWFKSNHPLRVADRIMNEHLAGTYIAYLELGGDEEGRIKDPEVMTYIESLQKHLMDHSNVGATSSVADVVKKVGFELAFEDPEQMVIPDSREAVAQYLFLYEMSGGNPDDLYHFITPEANKAIIWVQMHEGDNNAVQSVVESAEIYMAANPIPDGLEKGWAGLSYVNIVWQDKMVKGMGKALLGSFITVFIMMTILFRSLIWGLVSMLPLTGTIAFIYGLLGWFGKDYDMPVAVLSSLTLGLSIDFAIHFIQRSREIHKETKNYEETMIRTFEGTGRAIFRNVMVLAIGFVPMLFASLTPYFTVGLFFFLIMMVSGLVTLVLLPAITALRPSLFYAAAAKQRKSRLAPAAATAVLLLFAGQALMPLISPVEAAETDAVEIMKQAHMNLFYAGDDGIAEVKMTLVDKNGREREREFTMLRWDGEDGGEQRYYTYFNKPADVRRTTFMVIKQVDKDDDRWIYIPAVDLVRRISSNDKNSSFVGSDFSYEDVSGRHWLDDAHELTGEGELDGTPVYIVKSTPNDGAKWAYRISYIDRERRLPLKEEYFDKKDEMIRLFTADEIKEIDGFSTVTTRTMKDLKRDHHTVVTFSEVKYNVGVEPDIFAERYLKNPPREYIK
;
A
#
# COMPACT_ATOMS: atom_id res chain seq x y z
N MET A 1 -0.64 -3.84 48.71
CA MET A 1 -1.09 -3.10 47.52
C MET A 1 -2.36 -2.28 47.78
N ARG A 2 -3.55 -2.90 47.96
CA ARG A 2 -4.83 -2.19 48.20
C ARG A 2 -4.71 -1.08 49.26
N ASP A 3 -4.30 -1.43 50.47
CA ASP A 3 -4.28 -0.47 51.58
C ASP A 3 -3.24 0.64 51.38
N PHE A 4 -2.17 0.37 50.61
CA PHE A 4 -1.17 1.36 50.23
C PHE A 4 -1.76 2.41 49.26
N LEU A 5 -2.43 1.96 48.19
CA LEU A 5 -3.07 2.84 47.20
C LEU A 5 -4.17 3.71 47.82
N ILE A 6 -4.97 3.14 48.72
CA ILE A 6 -6.02 3.89 49.43
C ILE A 6 -5.40 4.92 50.37
N ASN A 7 -4.39 4.54 51.16
CA ASN A 7 -3.77 5.45 52.12
C ASN A 7 -3.01 6.60 51.44
N ILE A 8 -2.34 6.36 50.31
CA ILE A 8 -1.60 7.42 49.60
C ILE A 8 -2.56 8.45 49.00
N ALA A 9 -3.68 8.00 48.41
CA ALA A 9 -4.70 8.87 47.84
C ALA A 9 -5.38 9.76 48.90
N ILE A 10 -5.65 9.20 50.08
CA ILE A 10 -6.31 9.92 51.18
C ILE A 10 -5.34 10.86 51.91
N ARG A 11 -4.14 10.40 52.27
CA ARG A 11 -3.22 11.15 53.15
C ARG A 11 -2.31 12.12 52.41
N ARG A 12 -2.03 11.89 51.12
CA ARG A 12 -1.10 12.70 50.32
C ARG A 12 -1.72 13.13 48.97
N PRO A 13 -2.94 13.69 48.93
CA PRO A 13 -3.65 13.95 47.68
C PRO A 13 -2.90 14.91 46.74
N LYS A 14 -2.23 15.95 47.27
CA LYS A 14 -1.45 16.90 46.45
C LYS A 14 -0.33 16.24 45.65
N TRP A 15 0.38 15.29 46.26
CA TRP A 15 1.49 14.58 45.59
C TRP A 15 0.98 13.65 44.50
N VAL A 16 -0.15 12.96 44.74
CA VAL A 16 -0.80 12.14 43.71
C VAL A 16 -1.17 13.00 42.49
N LEU A 17 -1.80 14.15 42.71
CA LEU A 17 -2.18 15.06 41.62
C LEU A 17 -0.97 15.59 40.83
N ILE A 18 0.11 16.00 41.51
CA ILE A 18 1.33 16.49 40.87
C ILE A 18 1.99 15.39 40.03
N ILE A 19 2.17 14.19 40.60
CA ILE A 19 2.79 13.07 39.89
C ILE A 19 1.96 12.69 38.67
N THR A 20 0.63 12.56 38.82
CA THR A 20 -0.26 12.27 37.69
C THR A 20 -0.19 13.36 36.62
N ALA A 21 -0.17 14.65 36.99
CA ALA A 21 -0.03 15.74 36.04
C ALA A 21 1.30 15.71 35.29
N LEU A 22 2.43 15.44 35.97
CA LEU A 22 3.75 15.33 35.35
C LEU A 22 3.81 14.17 34.34
N ILE A 23 3.27 13.00 34.70
CA ILE A 23 3.22 11.85 33.79
C ILE A 23 2.33 12.16 32.59
N THR A 24 1.17 12.79 32.80
CA THR A 24 0.28 13.22 31.71
C THR A 24 0.99 14.20 30.76
N LEU A 25 1.74 15.18 31.28
CA LEU A 25 2.51 16.10 30.46
C LEU A 25 3.62 15.39 29.67
N ALA A 26 4.29 14.41 30.25
CA ALA A 26 5.33 13.62 29.58
C ALA A 26 4.78 12.81 28.38
N PHE A 27 3.60 12.20 28.54
CA PHE A 27 2.92 11.50 27.44
C PHE A 27 2.33 12.47 26.41
N LEU A 28 1.78 13.60 26.86
CA LEU A 28 1.26 14.64 25.96
C LEU A 28 2.36 15.22 25.05
N ALA A 29 3.59 15.36 25.57
CA ALA A 29 4.74 15.83 24.80
C ALA A 29 5.14 14.90 23.64
N GLN A 30 4.63 13.67 23.57
CA GLN A 30 4.91 12.76 22.45
C GLN A 30 4.04 13.04 21.22
N PHE A 31 2.87 13.68 21.36
CA PHE A 31 1.90 13.86 20.27
C PHE A 31 2.43 14.52 18.99
N PRO A 32 3.36 15.51 19.04
CA PRO A 32 3.95 16.07 17.83
C PRO A 32 4.73 15.07 16.96
N ARG A 33 5.08 13.89 17.49
CA ARG A 33 5.81 12.82 16.79
C ARG A 33 4.90 11.78 16.15
N ILE A 34 3.60 12.04 16.06
CA ILE A 34 2.63 11.12 15.47
C ILE A 34 2.99 10.84 14.01
N LYS A 35 3.01 9.55 13.64
CA LYS A 35 3.14 9.08 12.26
C LYS A 35 1.90 8.27 11.92
N ILE A 36 1.29 8.51 10.76
CA ILE A 36 0.10 7.79 10.29
C ILE A 36 0.56 6.79 9.24
N ASP A 37 0.01 5.58 9.29
CA ASP A 37 0.31 4.52 8.33
C ASP A 37 -0.99 3.94 7.80
N THR A 38 -1.16 4.06 6.48
CA THR A 38 -2.36 3.71 5.72
C THR A 38 -2.09 2.60 4.70
N ASP A 39 -0.87 2.07 4.63
CA ASP A 39 -0.52 1.05 3.66
C ASP A 39 -1.08 -0.32 4.09
N PRO A 40 -1.93 -0.95 3.26
CA PRO A 40 -2.41 -2.31 3.51
C PRO A 40 -1.29 -3.35 3.62
N GLU A 41 -0.12 -3.15 2.99
CA GLU A 41 1.02 -4.06 3.10
C GLU A 41 1.52 -4.18 4.54
N ASN A 42 1.47 -3.08 5.30
CA ASN A 42 1.87 -3.04 6.71
C ASN A 42 0.87 -3.74 7.64
N MET A 43 -0.22 -4.30 7.09
CA MET A 43 -1.09 -5.23 7.81
C MET A 43 -0.47 -6.62 7.96
N LEU A 44 0.57 -6.93 7.18
CA LEU A 44 1.41 -8.12 7.32
C LEU A 44 2.80 -7.76 7.88
N PRO A 45 3.45 -8.70 8.61
CA PRO A 45 4.84 -8.52 9.02
C PRO A 45 5.78 -8.26 7.83
N GLU A 46 6.84 -7.48 8.06
CA GLU A 46 7.86 -7.16 7.03
C GLU A 46 8.55 -8.41 6.46
N ASN A 47 8.70 -9.44 7.29
CA ASN A 47 9.33 -10.71 6.91
C ASN A 47 8.35 -11.73 6.33
N GLU A 48 7.12 -11.32 6.01
CA GLU A 48 6.13 -12.22 5.43
C GLU A 48 6.49 -12.56 3.98
N GLN A 49 6.49 -13.85 3.63
CA GLN A 49 6.94 -14.32 2.32
C GLN A 49 6.22 -13.63 1.15
N VAL A 50 4.89 -13.45 1.23
CA VAL A 50 4.12 -12.79 0.17
C VAL A 50 4.50 -11.31 0.00
N ARG A 51 4.93 -10.65 1.09
CA ARG A 51 5.34 -9.25 1.06
C ARG A 51 6.74 -9.12 0.47
N VAL A 52 7.67 -9.96 0.91
CA VAL A 52 9.03 -10.02 0.35
C VAL A 52 8.98 -10.34 -1.13
N PHE A 53 8.23 -11.38 -1.51
CA PHE A 53 8.07 -11.77 -2.91
C PHE A 53 7.37 -10.68 -3.74
N HIS A 54 6.37 -9.98 -3.18
CA HIS A 54 5.76 -8.84 -3.87
C HIS A 54 6.78 -7.72 -4.13
N SER A 55 7.64 -7.39 -3.17
CA SER A 55 8.71 -6.41 -3.34
C SER A 55 9.74 -6.87 -4.36
N GLU A 56 10.16 -8.14 -4.32
CA GLU A 56 11.07 -8.74 -5.32
C GLU A 56 10.48 -8.68 -6.73
N VAL A 57 9.19 -8.99 -6.90
CA VAL A 57 8.50 -8.88 -8.20
C VAL A 57 8.48 -7.44 -8.70
N LYS A 58 8.20 -6.46 -7.83
CA LYS A 58 8.25 -5.04 -8.22
C LYS A 58 9.65 -4.62 -8.68
N GLU A 59 10.69 -5.12 -8.01
CA GLU A 59 12.07 -4.82 -8.37
C GLU A 59 12.51 -5.51 -9.66
N ASN A 60 12.23 -6.82 -9.79
CA ASN A 60 12.62 -7.65 -10.93
C ASN A 60 12.02 -7.16 -12.25
N PHE A 61 10.77 -6.69 -12.21
CA PHE A 61 10.01 -6.24 -13.37
C PHE A 61 9.81 -4.72 -13.42
N ASN A 62 10.59 -3.94 -12.65
CA ASN A 62 10.51 -2.46 -12.60
C ASN A 62 9.09 -1.88 -12.40
N LEU A 63 8.22 -2.58 -11.64
CA LEU A 63 6.82 -2.19 -11.49
C LEU A 63 6.65 -0.98 -10.56
N ARG A 64 5.89 0.01 -11.01
CA ARG A 64 5.55 1.23 -10.25
C ARG A 64 4.14 1.19 -9.68
N ASP A 65 3.88 2.08 -8.73
CA ASP A 65 2.52 2.35 -8.27
C ASP A 65 1.91 3.46 -9.12
N PHE A 66 0.68 3.27 -9.61
CA PHE A 66 0.02 4.19 -10.53
C PHE A 66 -1.21 4.86 -9.89
N LEU A 67 -1.45 6.11 -10.27
CA LEU A 67 -2.77 6.71 -10.22
C LEU A 67 -3.49 6.42 -11.54
N VAL A 68 -4.80 6.22 -11.49
CA VAL A 68 -5.61 6.00 -12.69
C VAL A 68 -6.62 7.13 -12.80
N LEU A 69 -6.54 7.90 -13.88
CA LEU A 69 -7.53 8.91 -14.22
C LEU A 69 -8.41 8.38 -15.36
N GLY A 70 -9.64 8.01 -15.03
CA GLY A 70 -10.67 7.68 -16.01
C GLY A 70 -11.40 8.93 -16.50
N ILE A 71 -11.59 9.04 -17.80
CA ILE A 71 -12.30 10.13 -18.48
C ILE A 71 -13.43 9.50 -19.28
N VAL A 72 -14.68 9.84 -18.94
CA VAL A 72 -15.87 9.17 -19.48
C VAL A 72 -16.82 10.19 -20.11
N HIS A 73 -17.37 9.83 -21.27
CA HIS A 73 -18.41 10.60 -21.93
C HIS A 73 -19.39 9.69 -22.70
N GLU A 74 -20.69 9.80 -22.42
CA GLU A 74 -21.74 8.93 -22.99
C GLU A 74 -21.78 8.93 -24.53
N ALA A 75 -21.51 10.09 -25.15
CA ALA A 75 -21.47 10.23 -26.60
C ALA A 75 -20.16 9.76 -27.27
N GLY A 76 -19.19 9.24 -26.51
CA GLY A 76 -17.86 8.82 -27.01
C GLY A 76 -16.73 9.78 -26.68
N MET A 77 -15.52 9.27 -26.47
CA MET A 77 -14.30 10.02 -26.16
C MET A 77 -13.40 10.28 -27.36
N PHE A 78 -13.54 9.51 -28.44
CA PHE A 78 -12.69 9.60 -29.63
C PHE A 78 -13.23 10.62 -30.62
N THR A 79 -13.08 11.90 -30.30
CA THR A 79 -13.30 13.03 -31.22
C THR A 79 -12.09 13.95 -31.19
N PRO A 80 -11.80 14.70 -32.27
CA PRO A 80 -10.70 15.68 -32.33
C PRO A 80 -10.61 16.58 -31.10
N GLU A 81 -11.73 17.21 -30.75
CA GLU A 81 -11.82 18.16 -29.64
C GLU A 81 -11.53 17.52 -28.28
N ARG A 82 -11.99 16.27 -28.06
CA ARG A 82 -11.80 15.55 -26.79
C ARG A 82 -10.40 15.00 -26.66
N LEU A 83 -9.85 14.42 -27.72
CA LEU A 83 -8.48 13.92 -27.75
C LEU A 83 -7.46 15.05 -27.59
N ALA A 84 -7.74 16.24 -28.14
CA ALA A 84 -6.95 17.44 -27.89
C ALA A 84 -6.93 17.84 -26.41
N ARG A 85 -8.08 17.81 -25.72
CA ARG A 85 -8.14 18.05 -24.27
C ARG A 85 -7.39 16.99 -23.47
N VAL A 86 -7.50 15.71 -23.87
CA VAL A 86 -6.74 14.62 -23.22
C VAL A 86 -5.24 14.85 -23.40
N GLN A 87 -4.79 15.29 -24.56
CA GLN A 87 -3.39 15.60 -24.81
C GLN A 87 -2.89 16.80 -23.98
N GLU A 88 -3.65 17.90 -23.94
CA GLU A 88 -3.34 19.07 -23.11
C GLU A 88 -3.20 18.71 -21.63
N MET A 89 -4.17 17.92 -21.11
CA MET A 89 -4.13 17.39 -19.76
C MET A 89 -2.91 16.51 -19.50
N THR A 90 -2.58 15.62 -20.43
CA THR A 90 -1.45 14.71 -20.29
C THR A 90 -0.13 15.48 -20.23
N ASN A 91 0.01 16.54 -21.02
CA ASN A 91 1.17 17.43 -20.99
C ASN A 91 1.30 18.17 -19.65
N GLU A 92 0.21 18.71 -19.09
CA GLU A 92 0.24 19.34 -17.76
C GLU A 92 0.59 18.33 -16.64
N ILE A 93 0.10 17.09 -16.73
CA ILE A 93 0.42 16.03 -15.76
C ILE A 93 1.89 15.65 -15.83
N ARG A 94 2.49 15.63 -17.03
CA ARG A 94 3.91 15.31 -17.25
C ARG A 94 4.84 16.31 -16.55
N GLU A 95 4.42 17.57 -16.37
CA GLU A 95 5.22 18.61 -15.71
C GLU A 95 5.17 18.55 -14.16
N LEU A 96 4.34 17.66 -13.59
CA LEU A 96 4.22 17.54 -12.14
C LEU A 96 5.44 16.84 -11.53
N ASP A 97 6.13 17.53 -10.61
CA ASP A 97 7.20 16.92 -9.81
C ASP A 97 6.65 15.70 -9.02
N GLY A 98 7.30 14.54 -9.21
CA GLY A 98 6.93 13.26 -8.61
C GLY A 98 6.17 12.28 -9.53
N VAL A 99 5.82 12.70 -10.75
CA VAL A 99 5.33 11.82 -11.83
C VAL A 99 6.52 11.31 -12.64
N ILE A 100 6.60 10.00 -12.86
CA ILE A 100 7.64 9.40 -13.71
C ILE A 100 7.21 9.52 -15.17
N THR A 101 7.79 10.46 -15.90
CA THR A 101 7.36 10.79 -17.28
C THR A 101 7.52 9.63 -18.26
N ASP A 102 8.57 8.83 -18.09
CA ASP A 102 8.92 7.75 -19.01
C ASP A 102 7.98 6.54 -18.94
N ASP A 103 7.24 6.38 -17.84
CA ASP A 103 6.32 5.25 -17.58
C ASP A 103 4.84 5.68 -17.69
N LEU A 104 4.54 6.89 -18.17
CA LEU A 104 3.20 7.45 -18.26
C LEU A 104 2.40 6.76 -19.37
N LEU A 105 1.34 6.03 -19.02
CA LEU A 105 0.47 5.38 -20.02
C LEU A 105 -0.75 6.25 -20.31
N ALA A 106 -0.67 6.98 -21.42
CA ALA A 106 -1.73 7.81 -21.98
C ALA A 106 -1.79 7.60 -23.49
N PRO A 107 -2.92 7.89 -24.19
CA PRO A 107 -2.95 7.82 -25.65
C PRO A 107 -1.82 8.63 -26.30
N ALA A 108 -1.40 9.74 -25.69
CA ALA A 108 -0.35 10.61 -26.20
C ALA A 108 1.08 10.10 -25.97
N ASP A 109 1.28 9.13 -25.09
CA ASP A 109 2.60 8.70 -24.62
C ASP A 109 2.86 7.22 -24.90
N VAL A 110 1.82 6.39 -24.91
CA VAL A 110 1.99 4.95 -25.08
C VAL A 110 2.45 4.64 -26.49
N ASP A 111 3.49 3.84 -26.60
CA ASP A 111 4.01 3.40 -27.89
C ASP A 111 3.08 2.40 -28.56
N ASP A 112 2.87 2.59 -29.87
CA ASP A 112 2.28 1.58 -30.75
C ASP A 112 3.29 1.18 -31.83
N ILE A 113 3.22 -0.09 -32.23
CA ILE A 113 4.08 -0.65 -33.28
C ILE A 113 3.26 -0.61 -34.56
N THR A 114 3.79 0.05 -35.59
CA THR A 114 3.14 0.17 -36.90
C THR A 114 4.11 -0.15 -38.03
N VAL A 115 3.56 -0.49 -39.20
CA VAL A 115 4.30 -0.65 -40.45
C VAL A 115 3.93 0.45 -41.44
N GLU A 116 4.88 1.30 -41.81
CA GLU A 116 4.68 2.36 -42.82
C GLU A 116 4.66 1.81 -44.25
N GLU A 117 4.19 2.63 -45.22
CA GLU A 117 4.26 2.32 -46.65
C GLU A 117 5.70 1.98 -47.07
N GLY A 118 5.91 0.75 -47.55
CA GLY A 118 7.26 0.21 -47.83
C GLY A 118 7.73 -0.85 -46.83
N GLY A 119 6.94 -1.15 -45.79
CA GLY A 119 7.20 -2.26 -44.89
C GLY A 119 8.13 -1.92 -43.72
N ILE A 120 8.19 -0.64 -43.34
CA ILE A 120 9.11 -0.12 -42.32
C ILE A 120 8.45 -0.23 -40.96
N LEU A 121 9.04 -1.00 -40.04
CA LEU A 121 8.59 -1.01 -38.64
C LEU A 121 8.96 0.29 -37.95
N ARG A 122 7.96 0.88 -37.28
CA ARG A 122 8.10 2.09 -36.49
C ARG A 122 7.40 1.90 -35.15
N VAL A 123 8.15 2.11 -34.07
CA VAL A 123 7.59 2.34 -32.74
C VAL A 123 7.47 3.85 -32.57
N SER A 124 6.27 4.32 -32.28
CA SER A 124 6.01 5.73 -32.01
C SER A 124 4.82 5.90 -31.09
N PRO A 125 4.67 7.05 -30.42
CA PRO A 125 3.50 7.33 -29.62
C PRO A 125 2.22 7.12 -30.43
N LEU A 126 1.26 6.40 -29.84
CA LEU A 126 -0.04 6.07 -30.43
C LEU A 126 -0.77 7.34 -30.93
N MET A 127 -0.65 8.44 -30.20
CA MET A 127 -1.21 9.75 -30.54
C MET A 127 -0.15 10.84 -30.36
N GLY A 128 0.74 11.02 -31.34
CA GLY A 128 1.75 12.08 -31.29
C GLY A 128 1.16 13.48 -31.20
N GLU A 129 0.25 13.83 -32.11
CA GLU A 129 -0.59 15.03 -32.04
C GLU A 129 -2.07 14.63 -32.06
N ALA A 130 -2.91 15.43 -31.40
CA ALA A 130 -4.35 15.21 -31.45
C ALA A 130 -4.86 15.24 -32.90
N PRO A 131 -5.75 14.32 -33.30
CA PRO A 131 -6.22 14.25 -34.67
C PRO A 131 -7.02 15.49 -35.04
N GLU A 132 -6.82 16.02 -36.25
CA GLU A 132 -7.57 17.18 -36.75
C GLU A 132 -9.01 16.82 -37.18
N ASP A 133 -9.26 15.55 -37.49
CA ASP A 133 -10.53 15.06 -38.02
C ASP A 133 -11.02 13.76 -37.35
N GLN A 134 -12.29 13.42 -37.59
CA GLN A 134 -12.92 12.24 -36.99
C GLN A 134 -12.29 10.93 -37.50
N ALA A 135 -11.80 10.91 -38.74
CA ALA A 135 -11.18 9.72 -39.31
C ALA A 135 -9.88 9.35 -38.56
N GLY A 136 -9.07 10.35 -38.20
CA GLY A 136 -7.90 10.16 -37.35
C GLY A 136 -8.26 9.67 -35.95
N ALA A 137 -9.32 10.23 -35.33
CA ALA A 137 -9.79 9.79 -34.02
C ALA A 137 -10.29 8.32 -34.03
N ASP A 138 -11.03 7.93 -35.07
CA ASP A 138 -11.52 6.56 -35.25
C ASP A 138 -10.36 5.57 -35.48
N LEU A 139 -9.32 5.99 -36.20
CA LEU A 139 -8.11 5.19 -36.41
C LEU A 139 -7.38 4.88 -35.09
N ILE A 140 -7.25 5.86 -34.19
CA ILE A 140 -6.63 5.68 -32.88
C ILE A 140 -7.42 4.65 -32.06
N LEU A 141 -8.75 4.74 -32.03
CA LEU A 141 -9.60 3.76 -31.33
C LEU A 141 -9.42 2.35 -31.90
N GLU A 142 -9.35 2.22 -33.23
CA GLU A 142 -9.16 0.93 -33.88
C GLU A 142 -7.79 0.32 -33.56
N ARG A 143 -6.73 1.14 -33.53
CA ARG A 143 -5.39 0.72 -33.11
C ARG A 143 -5.37 0.22 -31.67
N ILE A 144 -6.04 0.92 -30.75
CA ILE A 144 -6.19 0.47 -29.36
C ILE A 144 -6.90 -0.89 -29.30
N ARG A 145 -7.97 -1.09 -30.09
CA ARG A 145 -8.72 -2.36 -30.12
C ARG A 145 -7.92 -3.53 -30.68
N GLN A 146 -7.03 -3.28 -31.62
CA GLN A 146 -6.19 -4.31 -32.24
C GLN A 146 -4.96 -4.66 -31.41
N ASN A 147 -4.58 -3.82 -30.44
CA ASN A 147 -3.44 -4.05 -29.56
C ASN A 147 -3.89 -4.72 -28.24
N PRO A 148 -3.55 -6.00 -27.97
CA PRO A 148 -3.97 -6.71 -26.74
C PRO A 148 -3.44 -6.08 -25.44
N ILE A 149 -2.35 -5.30 -25.54
CA ILE A 149 -1.76 -4.60 -24.42
C ILE A 149 -2.61 -3.37 -24.06
N LEU A 150 -3.24 -2.71 -25.03
CA LEU A 150 -4.00 -1.48 -24.82
C LEU A 150 -5.51 -1.69 -24.69
N ARG A 151 -6.05 -2.69 -25.43
CA ARG A 151 -7.48 -2.96 -25.54
C ARG A 151 -8.14 -3.14 -24.18
N GLY A 152 -9.20 -2.35 -23.92
CA GLY A 152 -9.94 -2.38 -22.67
C GLY A 152 -9.21 -1.74 -21.48
N LYS A 153 -7.90 -1.48 -21.57
CA LYS A 153 -7.10 -0.89 -20.48
C LYS A 153 -6.98 0.61 -20.62
N LEU A 154 -6.52 1.06 -21.79
CA LEU A 154 -6.33 2.48 -22.10
C LEU A 154 -7.62 3.14 -22.57
N ALA A 155 -8.47 2.37 -23.27
CA ALA A 155 -9.79 2.83 -23.66
C ALA A 155 -10.78 1.66 -23.68
N SER A 156 -12.06 1.99 -23.46
CA SER A 156 -13.15 1.02 -23.54
C SER A 156 -13.40 0.57 -24.98
N ASP A 157 -13.85 -0.68 -25.16
CA ASP A 157 -14.15 -1.23 -26.48
C ASP A 157 -15.21 -0.41 -27.23
N ASP A 158 -16.12 0.28 -26.53
CA ASP A 158 -17.14 1.16 -27.10
C ASP A 158 -16.66 2.61 -27.36
N GLY A 159 -15.41 2.93 -27.01
CA GLY A 159 -14.81 4.25 -27.19
C GLY A 159 -15.38 5.35 -26.28
N ARG A 160 -16.14 5.01 -25.22
CA ARG A 160 -16.75 5.97 -24.29
C ARG A 160 -15.88 6.36 -23.10
N ALA A 161 -14.81 5.63 -22.85
CA ALA A 161 -13.88 5.89 -21.76
C ALA A 161 -12.43 5.84 -22.23
N ILE A 162 -11.61 6.73 -21.66
CA ILE A 162 -10.14 6.72 -21.76
C ILE A 162 -9.58 6.67 -20.33
N ALA A 163 -8.50 5.93 -20.12
CA ALA A 163 -7.77 5.85 -18.87
C ALA A 163 -6.34 6.37 -19.05
N LEU A 164 -5.87 7.17 -18.09
CA LEU A 164 -4.47 7.57 -17.98
C LEU A 164 -3.87 6.89 -16.75
N PHE A 165 -2.78 6.13 -16.91
CA PHE A 165 -2.04 5.54 -15.79
C PHE A 165 -0.80 6.38 -15.51
N ILE A 166 -0.78 7.00 -14.34
CA ILE A 166 0.18 8.02 -13.94
C ILE A 166 1.10 7.42 -12.88
N PRO A 167 2.30 6.95 -13.23
CA PRO A 167 3.26 6.36 -12.30
C PRO A 167 3.79 7.40 -11.32
N LEU A 168 3.99 6.98 -10.07
CA LEU A 168 4.52 7.83 -9.00
C LEU A 168 5.92 7.39 -8.58
N GLU A 169 6.78 8.37 -8.27
CA GLU A 169 8.09 8.12 -7.66
C GLU A 169 7.98 7.44 -6.28
N SER A 170 6.98 7.86 -5.50
CA SER A 170 6.69 7.29 -4.19
C SER A 170 5.21 7.37 -3.84
N LYS A 171 4.74 6.46 -2.97
CA LYS A 171 3.35 6.47 -2.48
C LYS A 171 3.04 7.69 -1.60
N ASP A 172 4.05 8.24 -0.91
CA ASP A 172 3.89 9.32 0.08
C ASP A 172 3.44 10.66 -0.52
N ILE A 173 3.73 10.90 -1.81
CA ILE A 173 3.35 12.12 -2.54
C ILE A 173 2.02 11.99 -3.30
N SER A 174 1.40 10.82 -3.27
CA SER A 174 0.23 10.49 -4.10
C SER A 174 -0.95 11.42 -3.92
N PHE A 175 -1.20 11.93 -2.71
CA PHE A 175 -2.30 12.86 -2.44
C PHE A 175 -2.09 14.23 -3.04
N GLU A 176 -0.88 14.75 -2.93
CA GLU A 176 -0.53 16.05 -3.49
C GLU A 176 -0.71 16.01 -5.01
N ILE A 177 -0.18 14.97 -5.65
CA ILE A 177 -0.32 14.75 -7.10
C ILE A 177 -1.79 14.54 -7.48
N ALA A 178 -2.54 13.72 -6.72
CA ALA A 178 -3.96 13.51 -6.96
C ALA A 178 -4.79 14.80 -6.91
N GLN A 179 -4.49 15.70 -5.97
CA GLN A 179 -5.15 17.00 -5.89
C GLN A 179 -4.78 17.91 -7.06
N LYS A 180 -3.51 17.90 -7.48
CA LYS A 180 -3.06 18.64 -8.67
C LYS A 180 -3.76 18.14 -9.92
N ILE A 181 -3.78 16.82 -10.16
CA ILE A 181 -4.50 16.18 -11.28
C ILE A 181 -5.99 16.54 -11.25
N THR A 182 -6.64 16.47 -10.08
CA THR A 182 -8.06 16.85 -9.94
C THR A 182 -8.29 18.31 -10.29
N THR A 183 -7.34 19.19 -9.94
CA THR A 183 -7.41 20.62 -10.27
C THR A 183 -7.25 20.84 -11.77
N ILE A 184 -6.28 20.17 -12.39
CA ILE A 184 -6.07 20.16 -13.85
C ILE A 184 -7.35 19.72 -14.56
N ALA A 185 -7.91 18.57 -14.17
CA ALA A 185 -9.14 18.03 -14.76
C ALA A 185 -10.34 18.98 -14.65
N ASN A 186 -10.51 19.66 -13.51
CA ASN A 186 -11.59 20.64 -13.33
C ASN A 186 -11.40 21.92 -14.17
N ASN A 187 -10.17 22.24 -14.58
CA ASN A 187 -9.85 23.45 -15.34
C ASN A 187 -9.95 23.26 -16.85
N MET A 188 -9.90 22.02 -17.36
CA MET A 188 -9.95 21.71 -18.81
C MET A 188 -11.28 22.08 -19.49
N GLY A 189 -12.36 22.24 -18.71
CA GLY A 189 -13.70 22.46 -19.26
C GLY A 189 -14.26 21.25 -20.01
N GLY A 190 -15.46 21.41 -20.60
CA GLY A 190 -16.18 20.34 -21.30
C GLY A 190 -17.25 19.63 -20.46
N ASP A 191 -17.96 18.69 -21.10
CA ASP A 191 -19.05 17.91 -20.49
C ASP A 191 -18.57 16.50 -20.08
N GLU A 192 -17.25 16.24 -20.10
CA GLU A 192 -16.64 14.98 -19.69
C GLU A 192 -16.65 14.79 -18.17
N GLU A 193 -16.81 13.54 -17.72
CA GLU A 193 -16.72 13.17 -16.32
C GLU A 193 -15.35 12.57 -16.00
N TYR A 194 -14.68 13.12 -14.98
CA TYR A 194 -13.33 12.71 -14.56
C TYR A 194 -13.38 11.92 -13.26
N TYR A 195 -12.74 10.76 -13.26
CA TYR A 195 -12.74 9.79 -12.18
C TYR A 195 -11.32 9.40 -11.81
N LEU A 196 -10.82 9.96 -10.71
CA LEU A 196 -9.49 9.64 -10.19
C LEU A 196 -9.57 8.45 -9.21
N ALA A 197 -8.66 7.51 -9.40
CA ALA A 197 -8.54 6.32 -8.60
C ALA A 197 -7.08 5.81 -8.58
N GLY A 198 -6.92 4.57 -8.11
CA GLY A 198 -5.63 3.99 -7.77
C GLY A 198 -5.48 3.85 -6.26
N GLN A 199 -4.68 2.88 -5.86
CA GLN A 199 -4.47 2.57 -4.44
C GLN A 199 -3.81 3.70 -3.66
N PRO A 200 -2.82 4.46 -4.20
CA PRO A 200 -2.22 5.55 -3.45
C PRO A 200 -3.24 6.66 -3.09
N VAL A 201 -4.14 7.05 -4.01
CA VAL A 201 -5.26 7.96 -3.72
C VAL A 201 -6.18 7.42 -2.62
N ALA A 202 -6.48 6.11 -2.67
CA ALA A 202 -7.31 5.46 -1.67
C ALA A 202 -6.65 5.50 -0.28
N GLN A 203 -5.36 5.18 -0.19
CA GLN A 203 -4.59 5.13 1.05
C GLN A 203 -4.47 6.49 1.71
N ASP A 204 -4.18 7.55 0.96
CA ASP A 204 -4.08 8.87 1.57
C ASP A 204 -5.45 9.42 1.99
N THR A 205 -6.46 9.30 1.11
CA THR A 205 -7.84 9.70 1.44
C THR A 205 -8.33 9.00 2.71
N PHE A 206 -7.91 7.74 2.89
CA PHE A 206 -8.16 6.97 4.08
C PHE A 206 -7.45 7.55 5.32
N GLY A 207 -6.17 7.91 5.23
CA GLY A 207 -5.39 8.55 6.30
C GLY A 207 -5.98 9.87 6.76
N ALA A 208 -6.30 10.77 5.82
CA ALA A 208 -6.94 12.05 6.12
C ALA A 208 -8.31 11.86 6.79
N ALA A 209 -9.12 10.93 6.27
CA ALA A 209 -10.41 10.59 6.86
C ALA A 209 -10.26 10.02 8.29
N MET A 210 -9.31 9.12 8.52
CA MET A 210 -9.02 8.57 9.85
C MET A 210 -8.63 9.67 10.85
N PHE A 211 -7.74 10.58 10.47
CA PHE A 211 -7.32 11.68 11.33
C PHE A 211 -8.49 12.58 11.70
N LYS A 212 -9.32 12.94 10.71
CA LYS A 212 -10.55 13.72 10.91
C LYS A 212 -11.53 13.01 11.85
N GLN A 213 -11.75 11.70 11.66
CA GLN A 213 -12.62 10.92 12.55
C GLN A 213 -12.06 10.85 13.98
N MET A 214 -10.75 10.65 14.16
CA MET A 214 -10.13 10.67 15.49
C MET A 214 -10.32 12.02 16.19
N ALA A 215 -10.12 13.13 15.46
CA ALA A 215 -10.26 14.48 15.98
C ALA A 215 -11.70 14.88 16.31
N VAL A 216 -12.71 14.29 15.64
CA VAL A 216 -14.12 14.65 15.81
C VAL A 216 -14.89 13.64 16.65
N SER A 217 -14.80 12.34 16.34
CA SER A 217 -15.62 11.31 16.98
C SER A 217 -15.28 11.10 18.46
N ALA A 218 -13.99 11.16 18.84
CA ALA A 218 -13.60 10.94 20.23
C ALA A 218 -14.05 12.07 21.17
N PRO A 219 -13.85 13.37 20.84
CA PRO A 219 -14.45 14.45 21.63
C PRO A 219 -15.96 14.42 21.65
N LEU A 220 -16.61 14.04 20.54
CA LEU A 220 -18.07 13.92 20.49
C LEU A 220 -18.58 12.78 21.40
N ALA A 221 -17.91 11.63 21.43
CA ALA A 221 -18.17 10.55 22.38
C ALA A 221 -17.99 11.03 23.83
N GLY A 222 -16.90 11.74 24.11
CA GLY A 222 -16.66 12.36 25.42
C GLY A 222 -17.76 13.34 25.82
N LEU A 223 -18.23 14.18 24.90
CA LEU A 223 -19.32 15.12 25.12
C LEU A 223 -20.64 14.42 25.40
N VAL A 224 -21.00 13.42 24.59
CA VAL A 224 -22.23 12.63 24.77
C VAL A 224 -22.21 11.91 26.13
N ILE A 225 -21.08 11.30 26.50
CA ILE A 225 -20.93 10.64 27.80
C ILE A 225 -20.99 11.67 28.93
N PHE A 226 -20.34 12.83 28.79
CA PHE A 226 -20.41 13.90 29.78
C PHE A 226 -21.86 14.35 30.02
N LEU A 227 -22.63 14.59 28.95
CA LEU A 227 -24.04 14.99 29.05
C LEU A 227 -24.90 13.90 29.69
N LEU A 228 -24.68 12.63 29.34
CA LEU A 228 -25.40 11.50 29.91
C LEU A 228 -25.07 11.29 31.40
N MET A 229 -23.80 11.42 31.75
CA MET A 229 -23.33 11.38 33.14
C MET A 229 -23.91 12.55 33.94
N LEU A 230 -23.95 13.75 33.35
CA LEU A 230 -24.60 14.92 33.96
C LEU A 230 -26.09 14.68 34.16
N PHE A 231 -26.76 14.00 33.23
CA PHE A 231 -28.16 13.60 33.40
C PHE A 231 -28.36 12.60 34.56
N PHE A 232 -27.47 11.62 34.72
CA PHE A 232 -27.58 10.60 35.78
C PHE A 232 -27.20 11.10 37.18
N PHE A 233 -26.12 11.87 37.29
CA PHE A 233 -25.57 12.33 38.57
C PHE A 233 -25.98 13.75 38.95
N ARG A 234 -26.37 14.58 37.97
CA ARG A 234 -26.81 15.98 38.15
C ARG A 234 -25.80 16.89 38.86
N GLU A 235 -24.53 16.50 38.89
CA GLU A 235 -23.46 17.22 39.57
C GLU A 235 -22.25 17.37 38.62
N PRO A 236 -22.05 18.54 38.00
CA PRO A 236 -21.05 18.72 36.94
C PRO A 236 -19.61 18.56 37.44
N ARG A 237 -19.34 18.86 38.71
CA ARG A 237 -18.00 18.69 39.30
C ARG A 237 -17.60 17.22 39.33
N THR A 238 -18.46 16.38 39.92
CA THR A 238 -18.25 14.93 40.01
C THR A 238 -18.09 14.31 38.63
N VAL A 239 -18.93 14.69 37.67
CA VAL A 239 -18.82 14.21 36.28
C VAL A 239 -17.52 14.66 35.63
N GLY A 240 -17.13 15.93 35.82
CA GLY A 240 -15.86 16.46 35.31
C GLY A 240 -14.64 15.71 35.83
N THR A 241 -14.65 15.29 37.10
CA THR A 241 -13.54 14.48 37.66
C THR A 241 -13.40 13.11 36.98
N ALA A 242 -14.53 12.44 36.70
CA ALA A 242 -14.53 11.17 35.99
C ALA A 242 -14.09 11.32 34.52
N MET A 243 -14.51 12.40 33.85
CA MET A 243 -14.06 12.70 32.49
C MET A 243 -12.57 12.99 32.42
N LEU A 244 -12.01 13.68 33.43
CA LEU A 244 -10.59 13.99 33.46
C LEU A 244 -9.74 12.71 33.59
N VAL A 245 -10.19 11.73 34.39
CA VAL A 245 -9.59 10.38 34.40
C VAL A 245 -9.61 9.75 33.01
N ALA A 246 -10.73 9.81 32.31
CA ALA A 246 -10.87 9.23 30.98
C ALA A 246 -9.92 9.86 29.96
N VAL A 247 -9.89 11.21 29.90
CA VAL A 247 -9.02 11.96 28.99
C VAL A 247 -7.55 11.70 29.29
N MET A 248 -7.13 11.70 30.57
CA MET A 248 -5.74 11.38 30.92
C MET A 248 -5.36 9.94 30.55
N SER A 249 -6.28 8.99 30.70
CA SER A 249 -6.05 7.60 30.32
C SER A 249 -5.84 7.46 28.81
N VAL A 250 -6.58 8.23 28.00
CA VAL A 250 -6.38 8.31 26.55
C VAL A 250 -5.01 8.91 26.22
N ILE A 251 -4.64 10.01 26.89
CA ILE A 251 -3.32 10.65 26.69
C ILE A 251 -2.20 9.67 27.03
N TRP A 252 -2.33 8.89 28.10
CA TRP A 252 -1.31 7.90 28.47
C TRP A 252 -1.26 6.75 27.47
N GLY A 253 -2.40 6.23 27.02
CA GLY A 253 -2.46 5.16 26.02
C GLY A 253 -1.88 5.58 24.67
N MET A 254 -2.34 6.72 24.12
CA MET A 254 -1.86 7.27 22.85
C MET A 254 -0.43 7.79 22.95
N GLY A 255 -0.09 8.49 24.02
CA GLY A 255 1.26 9.00 24.24
C GLY A 255 2.28 7.87 24.40
N ALA A 256 1.89 6.74 24.97
CA ALA A 256 2.73 5.54 25.00
C ALA A 256 2.95 4.98 23.59
N LEU A 257 1.89 4.87 22.78
CA LEU A 257 1.98 4.40 21.39
C LEU A 257 2.98 5.24 20.59
N ILE A 258 2.78 6.55 20.61
CA ILE A 258 3.61 7.51 19.87
C ILE A 258 5.04 7.55 20.44
N GLY A 259 5.17 7.53 21.78
CA GLY A 259 6.48 7.57 22.45
C GLY A 259 7.35 6.35 22.19
N THR A 260 6.75 5.19 21.90
CA THR A 260 7.47 3.98 21.49
C THR A 260 7.83 3.93 20.01
N GLY A 261 7.39 4.92 19.21
CA GLY A 261 7.70 5.01 17.78
C GLY A 261 6.78 4.20 16.86
N PHE A 262 5.69 3.62 17.38
CA PHE A 262 4.69 2.94 16.53
C PHE A 262 3.86 3.95 15.74
N THR A 263 3.46 3.54 14.53
CA THR A 263 2.58 4.31 13.65
C THR A 263 1.11 4.16 14.07
N VAL A 264 0.29 5.15 13.68
CA VAL A 264 -1.15 5.16 13.89
C VAL A 264 -1.85 4.65 12.63
N HIS A 265 -2.36 3.43 12.70
CA HIS A 265 -3.23 2.79 11.72
C HIS A 265 -4.72 2.98 12.07
N ILE A 266 -5.62 2.47 11.20
CA ILE A 266 -7.07 2.56 11.39
C ILE A 266 -7.57 2.03 12.74
N MET A 267 -7.02 0.93 13.23
CA MET A 267 -7.48 0.36 14.50
C MET A 267 -7.00 1.20 15.68
N SER A 268 -5.72 1.62 15.68
CA SER A 268 -5.15 2.47 16.73
C SER A 268 -5.77 3.88 16.76
N SER A 269 -6.23 4.42 15.63
CA SER A 269 -6.93 5.72 15.62
C SER A 269 -8.30 5.65 16.32
N MET A 270 -8.86 4.45 16.52
CA MET A 270 -10.07 4.24 17.32
C MET A 270 -9.78 4.21 18.84
N ILE A 271 -8.52 4.12 19.29
CA ILE A 271 -8.15 4.04 20.72
C ILE A 271 -8.87 5.10 21.56
N PRO A 272 -8.83 6.40 21.22
CA PRO A 272 -9.52 7.42 22.02
C PRO A 272 -11.02 7.18 22.15
N ILE A 273 -11.67 6.73 21.07
CA ILE A 273 -13.12 6.50 21.01
C ILE A 273 -13.51 5.33 21.91
N PHE A 274 -12.72 4.27 21.92
CA PHE A 274 -12.93 3.11 22.81
C PHE A 274 -12.63 3.44 24.27
N LEU A 275 -11.53 4.13 24.50
CA LEU A 275 -10.97 4.24 25.83
C LEU A 275 -11.75 5.24 26.70
N ILE A 276 -12.36 6.28 26.12
CA ILE A 276 -13.20 7.24 26.86
C ILE A 276 -14.37 6.53 27.59
N PRO A 277 -15.29 5.81 26.91
CA PRO A 277 -16.36 5.07 27.58
C PRO A 277 -15.85 4.05 28.61
N ILE A 278 -14.79 3.32 28.28
CA ILE A 278 -14.26 2.24 29.12
C ILE A 278 -13.61 2.80 30.40
N ALA A 279 -12.81 3.85 30.28
CA ALA A 279 -12.09 4.45 31.41
C ALA A 279 -13.02 5.11 32.44
N ILE A 280 -14.26 5.43 32.06
CA ILE A 280 -15.25 6.04 32.95
C ILE A 280 -15.91 4.99 33.86
N LEU A 281 -15.91 3.71 33.48
CA LEU A 281 -16.61 2.64 34.22
C LEU A 281 -16.19 2.51 35.69
N PRO A 282 -14.89 2.42 36.05
CA PRO A 282 -14.50 2.30 37.45
C PRO A 282 -14.92 3.53 38.25
N SER A 283 -14.83 4.71 37.64
CA SER A 283 -15.24 5.98 38.23
C SER A 283 -16.75 6.00 38.52
N ILE A 284 -17.61 5.50 37.61
CA ILE A 284 -19.06 5.40 37.86
C ILE A 284 -19.37 4.52 39.08
N HIS A 285 -18.72 3.36 39.18
CA HIS A 285 -18.94 2.45 40.32
C HIS A 285 -18.49 3.07 41.65
N ILE A 286 -17.30 3.66 41.68
CA ILE A 286 -16.75 4.31 42.86
C ILE A 286 -17.64 5.47 43.29
N LEU A 287 -17.98 6.36 42.36
CA LEU A 287 -18.82 7.53 42.65
C LEU A 287 -20.22 7.10 43.12
N SER A 288 -20.86 6.14 42.45
CA SER A 288 -22.20 5.69 42.83
C SER A 288 -22.23 5.04 44.23
N ASP A 289 -21.27 4.18 44.59
CA ASP A 289 -21.20 3.57 45.93
C ASP A 289 -20.88 4.61 47.01
N MET A 290 -20.04 5.60 46.69
CA MET A 290 -19.76 6.74 47.57
C MET A 290 -21.03 7.57 47.83
N TYR A 291 -21.80 7.91 46.79
CA TYR A 291 -23.07 8.64 46.93
C TYR A 291 -24.08 7.87 47.81
N ASP A 292 -24.24 6.56 47.57
CA ASP A 292 -25.19 5.72 48.31
C ASP A 292 -24.82 5.57 49.79
N ARG A 293 -23.52 5.44 50.11
CA ARG A 293 -23.05 5.30 51.50
C ARG A 293 -23.10 6.60 52.28
N ARG A 294 -22.84 7.73 51.63
CA ARG A 294 -22.85 9.04 52.29
C ARG A 294 -24.25 9.46 52.73
N GLY A 295 -25.31 8.91 52.11
CA GLY A 295 -26.69 9.01 52.57
C GLY A 295 -26.95 8.50 53.99
N ARG A 296 -25.96 7.86 54.65
CA ARG A 296 -26.03 7.38 56.04
C ARG A 296 -25.19 8.19 57.06
N CYS A 297 -24.79 9.42 56.72
CA CYS A 297 -24.11 10.39 57.60
C CYS A 297 -22.75 9.93 58.20
N GLY A 298 -21.73 9.79 57.34
CA GLY A 298 -20.32 9.62 57.74
C GLY A 298 -19.39 10.68 57.13
N SER A 299 -18.12 10.75 57.58
CA SER A 299 -17.10 11.66 57.01
C SER A 299 -16.74 11.28 55.57
N THR A 300 -16.33 12.26 54.74
CA THR A 300 -15.92 12.00 53.34
C THR A 300 -14.79 10.98 53.25
N GLU A 301 -13.83 11.05 54.18
CA GLU A 301 -12.74 10.07 54.26
C GLU A 301 -13.28 8.64 54.47
N GLU A 302 -14.21 8.46 55.41
CA GLU A 302 -14.75 7.13 55.73
C GLU A 302 -15.56 6.58 54.56
N ALA A 303 -16.35 7.43 53.89
CA ALA A 303 -17.09 7.06 52.68
C ALA A 303 -16.15 6.63 51.54
N VAL A 304 -15.08 7.40 51.26
CA VAL A 304 -14.07 7.05 50.25
C VAL A 304 -13.37 5.74 50.62
N ARG A 305 -12.88 5.61 51.86
CA ARG A 305 -12.15 4.43 52.34
C ARG A 305 -12.98 3.16 52.24
N GLN A 306 -14.24 3.20 52.68
CA GLN A 306 -15.13 2.05 52.61
C GLN A 306 -15.47 1.68 51.17
N SER A 307 -15.78 2.67 50.33
CA SER A 307 -16.13 2.43 48.92
C SER A 307 -14.97 1.80 48.16
N LEU A 308 -13.77 2.37 48.28
CA LEU A 308 -12.55 1.80 47.66
C LEU A 308 -12.24 0.40 48.21
N THR A 309 -12.36 0.17 49.52
CA THR A 309 -12.09 -1.15 50.12
C THR A 309 -13.05 -2.22 49.62
N HIS A 310 -14.32 -1.87 49.47
CA HIS A 310 -15.39 -2.74 49.03
C HIS A 310 -15.31 -3.03 47.52
N LEU A 311 -15.04 -2.01 46.71
CA LEU A 311 -15.01 -2.11 45.25
C LEU A 311 -13.66 -2.55 44.68
N PHE A 312 -12.58 -2.57 45.48
CA PHE A 312 -11.24 -2.90 44.99
C PHE A 312 -11.18 -4.23 44.22
N LYS A 313 -11.73 -5.32 44.79
CA LYS A 313 -11.68 -6.64 44.15
C LYS A 313 -12.55 -6.72 42.90
N PRO A 314 -13.85 -6.35 42.93
CA PRO A 314 -14.67 -6.32 41.71
C PRO A 314 -14.00 -5.52 40.59
N ILE A 315 -13.61 -4.27 40.87
CA ILE A 315 -13.03 -3.38 39.86
C ILE A 315 -11.69 -3.90 39.33
N LEU A 316 -10.84 -4.49 40.19
CA LEU A 316 -9.59 -5.09 39.75
C LEU A 316 -9.82 -6.25 38.78
N PHE A 317 -10.74 -7.17 39.11
CA PHE A 317 -11.01 -8.31 38.24
C PHE A 317 -11.63 -7.89 36.91
N THR A 318 -12.55 -6.93 36.94
CA THR A 318 -13.18 -6.42 35.71
C THR A 318 -12.15 -5.73 34.83
N THR A 319 -11.26 -4.91 35.42
CA THR A 319 -10.12 -4.31 34.71
C THR A 319 -9.18 -5.36 34.13
N ILE A 320 -8.76 -6.37 34.90
CA ILE A 320 -7.87 -7.42 34.40
C ILE A 320 -8.55 -8.21 33.28
N THR A 321 -9.85 -8.50 33.37
CA THR A 321 -10.56 -9.18 32.28
C THR A 321 -10.62 -8.33 31.02
N THR A 322 -10.80 -7.02 31.14
CA THR A 322 -10.75 -6.12 29.98
C THR A 322 -9.33 -6.05 29.41
N ILE A 323 -8.30 -5.93 30.24
CA ILE A 323 -6.89 -5.98 29.83
C ILE A 323 -6.56 -7.30 29.13
N VAL A 324 -7.04 -8.44 29.63
CA VAL A 324 -6.83 -9.75 29.00
C VAL A 324 -7.60 -9.84 27.68
N GLY A 325 -8.83 -9.31 27.61
CA GLY A 325 -9.61 -9.24 26.37
C GLY A 325 -8.86 -8.48 25.27
N PHE A 326 -8.46 -7.24 25.54
CA PHE A 326 -7.71 -6.41 24.59
C PHE A 326 -6.28 -6.93 24.38
N GLY A 327 -5.60 -7.36 25.43
CA GLY A 327 -4.23 -7.88 25.36
C GLY A 327 -4.12 -9.20 24.60
N SER A 328 -5.20 -9.98 24.50
CA SER A 328 -5.21 -11.19 23.66
C SER A 328 -5.02 -10.90 22.16
N LEU A 329 -5.34 -9.68 21.72
CA LEU A 329 -5.09 -9.25 20.35
C LEU A 329 -3.59 -9.17 20.03
N MET A 330 -2.73 -9.03 21.04
CA MET A 330 -1.27 -9.09 20.86
C MET A 330 -0.78 -10.46 20.39
N LEU A 331 -1.60 -11.51 20.51
CA LEU A 331 -1.27 -12.87 20.04
C LEU A 331 -1.68 -13.10 18.58
N THR A 332 -2.31 -12.11 17.94
CA THR A 332 -2.76 -12.21 16.55
C THR A 332 -1.59 -11.96 15.60
N PRO A 333 -1.55 -12.55 14.40
CA PRO A 333 -0.44 -12.34 13.44
C PRO A 333 -0.51 -11.00 12.70
N ILE A 334 -1.35 -10.06 13.13
CA ILE A 334 -1.62 -8.78 12.44
C ILE A 334 -1.03 -7.63 13.27
N PRO A 335 0.09 -7.02 12.86
CA PRO A 335 0.78 -6.02 13.69
C PRO A 335 -0.11 -4.83 14.13
N PRO A 336 -0.92 -4.20 13.25
CA PRO A 336 -1.80 -3.12 13.67
C PRO A 336 -2.81 -3.51 14.76
N VAL A 337 -3.27 -4.77 14.77
CA VAL A 337 -4.20 -5.29 15.78
C VAL A 337 -3.48 -5.58 17.10
N GLN A 338 -2.22 -6.05 17.05
CA GLN A 338 -1.39 -6.22 18.24
C GLN A 338 -1.13 -4.88 18.94
N ILE A 339 -0.71 -3.87 18.17
CA ILE A 339 -0.45 -2.51 18.65
C ILE A 339 -1.72 -1.94 19.29
N PHE A 340 -2.84 -1.98 18.57
CA PHE A 340 -4.14 -1.54 19.09
C PHE A 340 -4.50 -2.21 20.42
N GLY A 341 -4.46 -3.54 20.48
CA GLY A 341 -4.79 -4.30 21.68
C GLY A 341 -3.91 -3.97 22.88
N GLY A 342 -2.60 -3.88 22.67
CA GLY A 342 -1.62 -3.55 23.70
C GLY A 342 -1.81 -2.16 24.29
N PHE A 343 -2.00 -1.14 23.45
CA PHE A 343 -2.13 0.25 23.91
C PHE A 343 -3.50 0.56 24.52
N VAL A 344 -4.59 -0.09 24.06
CA VAL A 344 -5.87 0.00 24.78
C VAL A 344 -5.75 -0.67 26.16
N ALA A 345 -5.12 -1.85 26.26
CA ALA A 345 -4.88 -2.51 27.54
C ALA A 345 -4.04 -1.63 28.49
N ALA A 346 -3.01 -0.95 27.98
CA ALA A 346 -2.21 0.00 28.75
C ALA A 346 -3.04 1.19 29.25
N GLY A 347 -3.89 1.76 28.41
CA GLY A 347 -4.75 2.87 28.82
C GLY A 347 -5.88 2.44 29.78
N ILE A 348 -6.39 1.20 29.69
CA ILE A 348 -7.32 0.63 30.69
C ILE A 348 -6.62 0.47 32.04
N LEU A 349 -5.37 -0.01 32.05
CA LEU A 349 -4.57 -0.09 33.26
C LEU A 349 -4.34 1.30 33.88
N ALA A 350 -4.05 2.31 33.05
CA ALA A 350 -3.94 3.69 33.47
C ALA A 350 -5.26 4.20 34.08
N ALA A 351 -6.39 3.92 33.45
CA ALA A 351 -7.72 4.29 33.96
C ALA A 351 -7.99 3.69 35.33
N TRP A 352 -7.72 2.40 35.53
CA TRP A 352 -7.85 1.74 36.83
C TRP A 352 -6.96 2.39 37.89
N LEU A 353 -5.69 2.64 37.56
CA LEU A 353 -4.74 3.27 38.47
C LEU A 353 -5.23 4.67 38.89
N MET A 354 -5.68 5.48 37.93
CA MET A 354 -6.21 6.82 38.16
C MET A 354 -7.52 6.79 38.96
N SER A 355 -8.46 5.89 38.66
CA SER A 355 -9.69 5.76 39.43
C SER A 355 -9.43 5.33 40.88
N MET A 356 -8.37 4.57 41.15
CA MET A 356 -7.99 4.15 42.51
C MET A 356 -7.14 5.19 43.27
N THR A 357 -6.51 6.13 42.57
CA THR A 357 -5.57 7.09 43.16
C THR A 357 -5.97 8.55 42.92
N PHE A 358 -5.94 8.97 41.66
CA PHE A 358 -6.24 10.34 41.23
C PHE A 358 -7.67 10.78 41.59
N LEU A 359 -8.68 9.96 41.27
CA LEU A 359 -10.08 10.28 41.55
C LEU A 359 -10.35 10.53 43.05
N PRO A 360 -10.00 9.61 43.98
CA PRO A 360 -10.19 9.85 45.41
C PRO A 360 -9.31 10.99 45.93
N ALA A 361 -8.09 11.19 45.42
CA ALA A 361 -7.24 12.30 45.81
C ALA A 361 -7.88 13.66 45.48
N LEU A 362 -8.50 13.78 44.30
CA LEU A 362 -9.20 14.98 43.87
C LEU A 362 -10.43 15.27 44.76
N VAL A 363 -11.26 14.26 45.02
CA VAL A 363 -12.43 14.37 45.91
C VAL A 363 -12.03 14.76 47.33
N MET A 364 -10.95 14.17 47.86
CA MET A 364 -10.43 14.53 49.17
C MET A 364 -9.96 16.00 49.20
N LEU A 365 -9.27 16.49 48.17
CA LEU A 365 -8.81 17.89 48.12
C LEU A 365 -9.97 18.90 48.12
N GLU A 366 -11.06 18.60 47.41
CA GLU A 366 -12.26 19.44 47.40
C GLU A 366 -12.94 19.49 48.76
N SER A 367 -13.08 18.32 49.41
CA SER A 367 -13.63 18.21 50.77
C SER A 367 -12.81 18.99 51.80
N HIS A 368 -11.48 18.96 51.73
CA HIS A 368 -10.60 19.74 52.62
C HIS A 368 -10.70 21.26 52.42
N ARG A 369 -11.21 21.73 51.27
CA ARG A 369 -11.43 23.16 50.98
C ARG A 369 -12.79 23.68 51.44
N GLY A 370 -13.58 22.87 52.16
CA GLY A 370 -14.92 23.24 52.65
C GLY A 370 -15.97 23.35 51.55
N LYS A 371 -15.62 23.03 50.29
CA LYS A 371 -16.55 22.94 49.17
C LYS A 371 -16.96 21.49 49.06
N ASP A 372 -17.92 21.08 49.87
CA ASP A 372 -18.39 19.71 49.84
C ASP A 372 -19.07 19.44 48.48
N PRO A 373 -18.46 18.66 47.57
CA PRO A 373 -18.91 18.56 46.18
C PRO A 373 -20.18 17.68 46.03
N LEU A 374 -20.72 17.18 47.15
CA LEU A 374 -21.80 16.20 47.19
C LEU A 374 -22.89 16.70 48.14
N VAL A 375 -23.85 17.47 47.63
CA VAL A 375 -24.99 17.97 48.41
C VAL A 375 -25.98 16.84 48.67
N CYS A 376 -26.31 16.58 49.94
CA CYS A 376 -27.27 15.57 50.39
C CYS A 376 -28.64 15.68 49.68
N HIS A 377 -28.85 14.87 48.63
CA HIS A 377 -30.17 14.63 48.06
C HIS A 377 -30.59 13.20 48.41
N SER A 378 -31.63 13.07 49.23
CA SER A 378 -32.31 11.79 49.43
C SER A 378 -32.77 11.26 48.07
N ALA A 379 -32.36 10.03 47.73
CA ALA A 379 -32.78 9.36 46.51
C ALA A 379 -34.31 9.16 46.53
N LYS A 380 -35.07 10.14 46.00
CA LYS A 380 -36.48 9.95 45.68
C LYS A 380 -36.60 8.72 44.77
N LYS A 381 -37.66 7.92 44.92
CA LYS A 381 -37.99 6.81 44.01
C LYS A 381 -38.06 7.33 42.57
N THR A 382 -36.98 7.16 41.81
CA THR A 382 -36.88 7.54 40.41
C THR A 382 -37.64 6.58 39.51
N GLY A 383 -38.14 7.01 38.34
CA GLY A 383 -38.77 6.13 37.35
C GLY A 383 -37.92 4.91 36.97
N MET A 384 -36.60 5.05 36.97
CA MET A 384 -35.63 3.94 36.76
C MET A 384 -35.75 2.81 37.80
N ALA A 385 -36.07 3.13 39.05
CA ALA A 385 -36.27 2.15 40.10
C ALA A 385 -37.50 1.29 39.83
N ASN A 386 -38.59 1.91 39.36
CA ASN A 386 -39.82 1.21 39.00
C ASN A 386 -39.62 0.34 37.75
N TYR A 387 -38.86 0.83 36.75
CA TYR A 387 -38.49 0.04 35.58
C TYR A 387 -37.71 -1.21 35.96
N LEU A 388 -36.64 -1.08 36.77
CA LEU A 388 -35.83 -2.22 37.22
C LEU A 388 -36.63 -3.21 38.07
N GLN A 389 -37.58 -2.75 38.88
CA GLN A 389 -38.50 -3.63 39.61
C GLN A 389 -39.45 -4.40 38.67
N THR A 390 -39.83 -3.81 37.53
CA THR A 390 -40.59 -4.51 36.49
C THR A 390 -39.74 -5.54 35.76
N VAL A 391 -38.49 -5.20 35.40
CA VAL A 391 -37.51 -6.14 34.82
C VAL A 391 -37.27 -7.32 35.77
N ARG A 392 -37.10 -7.07 37.07
CA ARG A 392 -37.01 -8.11 38.10
C ARG A 392 -38.23 -9.02 38.10
N ARG A 393 -39.45 -8.45 38.11
CA ARG A 393 -40.69 -9.23 38.12
C ARG A 393 -40.82 -10.10 36.86
N LEU A 394 -40.50 -9.55 35.70
CA LEU A 394 -40.50 -10.27 34.42
C LEU A 394 -39.52 -11.46 34.46
N SER A 395 -38.27 -11.20 34.85
CA SER A 395 -37.22 -12.24 34.93
C SER A 395 -37.55 -13.33 35.94
N MET A 396 -38.06 -12.97 37.12
CA MET A 396 -38.30 -13.91 38.22
C MET A 396 -39.59 -14.73 38.05
N ARG A 397 -40.72 -14.08 37.72
CA ARG A 397 -42.00 -14.78 37.51
C ARG A 397 -42.04 -15.50 36.17
N GLY A 398 -41.45 -14.90 35.14
CA GLY A 398 -41.39 -15.44 33.78
C GLY A 398 -40.19 -16.36 33.50
N ARG A 399 -39.46 -16.84 34.53
CA ARG A 399 -38.16 -17.53 34.37
C ARG A 399 -38.12 -18.64 33.31
N TRP A 400 -39.18 -19.45 33.18
CA TRP A 400 -39.28 -20.50 32.16
C TRP A 400 -39.46 -19.93 30.75
N ALA A 401 -40.33 -18.93 30.59
CA ALA A 401 -40.56 -18.26 29.31
C ALA A 401 -39.29 -17.51 28.86
N VAL A 402 -38.64 -16.76 29.76
CA VAL A 402 -37.39 -16.03 29.48
C VAL A 402 -36.29 -16.99 29.04
N THR A 403 -36.11 -18.12 29.74
CA THR A 403 -35.10 -19.11 29.39
C THR A 403 -35.42 -19.78 28.05
N GLY A 404 -36.68 -20.17 27.82
CA GLY A 404 -37.12 -20.76 26.55
C GLY A 404 -36.92 -19.83 25.35
N VAL A 405 -37.31 -18.56 25.47
CA VAL A 405 -37.07 -17.55 24.42
C VAL A 405 -35.57 -17.34 24.19
N SER A 406 -34.75 -17.33 25.24
CA SER A 406 -33.30 -17.17 25.10
C SER A 406 -32.65 -18.36 24.39
N VAL A 407 -33.15 -19.59 24.61
CA VAL A 407 -32.71 -20.78 23.87
C VAL A 407 -33.12 -20.69 22.39
N LEU A 408 -34.34 -20.24 22.09
CA LEU A 408 -34.78 -20.04 20.70
C LEU A 408 -33.94 -18.98 19.98
N ILE A 409 -33.65 -17.86 20.65
CA ILE A 409 -32.74 -16.83 20.13
C ILE A 409 -31.37 -17.43 19.88
N LEU A 410 -30.82 -18.22 20.81
CA LEU A 410 -29.52 -18.86 20.63
C LEU A 410 -29.51 -19.82 19.43
N ILE A 411 -30.56 -20.62 19.22
CA ILE A 411 -30.69 -21.50 18.04
C ILE A 411 -30.73 -20.66 16.76
N PHE A 412 -31.56 -19.60 16.73
CA PHE A 412 -31.63 -18.67 15.60
C PHE A 412 -30.27 -18.04 15.30
N SER A 413 -29.52 -17.68 16.34
CA SER A 413 -28.16 -17.15 16.25
C SER A 413 -27.17 -18.17 15.68
N ILE A 414 -27.21 -19.43 16.13
CA ILE A 414 -26.35 -20.51 15.63
C ILE A 414 -26.61 -20.77 14.14
N ILE A 415 -27.86 -20.75 13.70
CA ILE A 415 -28.21 -20.87 12.27
C ILE A 415 -27.68 -19.66 11.48
N GLY A 416 -27.70 -18.47 12.07
CA GLY A 416 -27.10 -17.28 11.46
C GLY A 416 -25.58 -17.38 11.35
N LEU A 417 -24.89 -17.93 12.36
CA LEU A 417 -23.44 -18.12 12.35
C LEU A 417 -22.97 -18.97 11.16
N SER A 418 -23.72 -20.01 10.78
CA SER A 418 -23.36 -20.83 9.62
C SER A 418 -23.55 -20.14 8.27
N LYS A 419 -24.13 -18.94 8.24
CA LYS A 419 -24.35 -18.13 7.03
C LYS A 419 -23.34 -16.99 6.87
N ILE A 420 -22.41 -16.83 7.81
CA ILE A 420 -21.38 -15.78 7.72
C ILE A 420 -20.49 -16.02 6.50
N ARG A 421 -20.31 -14.97 5.70
CA ARG A 421 -19.37 -14.94 4.58
C ARG A 421 -18.16 -14.11 5.00
N VAL A 422 -16.96 -14.64 4.81
CA VAL A 422 -15.72 -13.87 5.00
C VAL A 422 -15.37 -13.26 3.66
N ASN A 423 -15.28 -11.94 3.64
CA ASN A 423 -14.91 -11.18 2.46
C ASN A 423 -14.47 -9.79 2.92
N ASP A 424 -13.48 -9.21 2.25
CA ASP A 424 -13.06 -7.85 2.52
C ASP A 424 -12.68 -7.16 1.21
N ASN A 425 -12.94 -5.86 1.18
CA ASN A 425 -12.55 -4.96 0.10
C ASN A 425 -12.35 -3.56 0.67
N PRO A 426 -11.11 -3.04 0.66
CA PRO A 426 -10.80 -1.71 1.18
C PRO A 426 -11.62 -0.57 0.53
N VAL A 427 -11.98 -0.66 -0.74
CA VAL A 427 -12.80 0.36 -1.43
C VAL A 427 -14.22 0.40 -0.84
N ARG A 428 -14.75 -0.75 -0.39
CA ARG A 428 -16.06 -0.83 0.28
C ARG A 428 -16.06 -0.25 1.70
N TRP A 429 -14.89 0.10 2.25
CA TRP A 429 -14.79 0.85 3.51
C TRP A 429 -15.24 2.31 3.37
N PHE A 430 -15.33 2.81 2.14
CA PHE A 430 -15.98 4.08 1.84
C PHE A 430 -17.49 3.89 1.62
N LYS A 431 -18.28 4.90 1.96
CA LYS A 431 -19.72 4.91 1.67
C LYS A 431 -19.97 4.82 0.16
N SER A 432 -21.12 4.28 -0.22
CA SER A 432 -21.48 4.07 -1.64
C SER A 432 -21.50 5.35 -2.48
N ASN A 433 -21.66 6.52 -1.86
CA ASN A 433 -21.64 7.83 -2.51
C ASN A 433 -20.28 8.54 -2.44
N HIS A 434 -19.23 7.87 -1.96
CA HIS A 434 -17.90 8.46 -1.87
C HIS A 434 -17.24 8.53 -3.27
N PRO A 435 -16.57 9.64 -3.64
CA PRO A 435 -15.99 9.82 -4.97
C PRO A 435 -15.12 8.64 -5.43
N LEU A 436 -14.20 8.18 -4.58
CA LEU A 436 -13.35 7.02 -4.87
C LEU A 436 -14.14 5.73 -5.22
N ARG A 437 -15.25 5.47 -4.52
CA ARG A 437 -16.06 4.26 -4.75
C ARG A 437 -16.94 4.39 -5.98
N VAL A 438 -17.32 5.62 -6.35
CA VAL A 438 -17.99 5.89 -7.62
C VAL A 438 -17.01 5.74 -8.77
N ALA A 439 -15.81 6.32 -8.67
CA ALA A 439 -14.74 6.17 -9.64
C ALA A 439 -14.39 4.70 -9.89
N ASP A 440 -14.16 3.92 -8.83
CA ASP A 440 -13.90 2.48 -8.94
C ASP A 440 -15.01 1.75 -9.71
N ARG A 441 -16.28 2.02 -9.39
CA ARG A 441 -17.42 1.39 -10.07
C ARG A 441 -17.50 1.77 -11.55
N ILE A 442 -17.45 3.07 -11.87
CA ILE A 442 -17.62 3.57 -13.24
C ILE A 442 -16.47 3.10 -14.13
N MET A 443 -15.23 3.15 -13.65
CA MET A 443 -14.09 2.64 -14.42
C MET A 443 -14.20 1.13 -14.66
N ASN A 444 -14.59 0.33 -13.66
CA ASN A 444 -14.76 -1.11 -13.85
C ASN A 444 -15.97 -1.47 -14.73
N GLU A 445 -16.95 -0.56 -14.92
CA GLU A 445 -18.05 -0.72 -15.88
C GLU A 445 -17.59 -0.52 -17.34
N HIS A 446 -16.53 0.28 -17.58
CA HIS A 446 -16.04 0.60 -18.93
C HIS A 446 -14.70 -0.04 -19.32
N LEU A 447 -13.81 -0.25 -18.35
CA LEU A 447 -12.43 -0.71 -18.55
C LEU A 447 -12.25 -2.14 -18.02
N ALA A 448 -11.16 -2.78 -18.41
CA ALA A 448 -10.80 -4.16 -18.14
C ALA A 448 -10.47 -4.50 -16.67
N GLY A 449 -10.58 -3.53 -15.76
CA GLY A 449 -10.34 -3.75 -14.34
C GLY A 449 -9.39 -2.74 -13.71
N THR A 450 -9.67 -2.35 -12.47
CA THR A 450 -8.80 -1.47 -11.67
C THR A 450 -7.94 -2.23 -10.65
N TYR A 451 -8.19 -3.53 -10.49
CA TYR A 451 -7.50 -4.40 -9.54
C TYR A 451 -6.51 -5.31 -10.28
N ILE A 452 -5.24 -5.28 -9.86
CA ILE A 452 -4.19 -6.06 -10.51
C ILE A 452 -3.65 -7.11 -9.54
N ALA A 453 -3.45 -8.32 -10.04
CA ALA A 453 -2.60 -9.34 -9.45
C ALA A 453 -1.54 -9.75 -10.47
N TYR A 454 -0.39 -10.18 -9.99
CA TYR A 454 0.72 -10.60 -10.83
C TYR A 454 1.01 -12.08 -10.61
N LEU A 455 1.17 -12.84 -11.68
CA LEU A 455 1.63 -14.22 -11.63
C LEU A 455 3.00 -14.31 -12.31
N GLU A 456 4.05 -14.45 -11.51
CA GLU A 456 5.41 -14.73 -11.99
C GLU A 456 5.52 -16.22 -12.34
N LEU A 457 6.13 -16.49 -13.49
CA LEU A 457 6.64 -17.80 -13.91
C LEU A 457 8.11 -17.65 -14.23
N GLY A 458 9.00 -18.37 -13.55
CA GLY A 458 10.43 -18.14 -13.73
C GLY A 458 11.32 -19.16 -13.03
N GLY A 459 12.59 -19.20 -13.44
CA GLY A 459 13.61 -20.09 -12.88
C GLY A 459 15.01 -19.49 -12.97
N ASP A 460 16.02 -20.33 -12.72
CA ASP A 460 17.43 -19.90 -12.73
C ASP A 460 18.07 -19.94 -14.12
N GLU A 461 17.44 -20.61 -15.10
CA GLU A 461 17.98 -20.78 -16.45
C GLU A 461 17.75 -19.54 -17.32
N GLU A 462 18.84 -18.93 -17.79
CA GLU A 462 18.83 -17.75 -18.66
C GLU A 462 18.18 -18.03 -20.02
N GLY A 463 17.32 -17.12 -20.48
CA GLY A 463 16.62 -17.24 -21.76
C GLY A 463 15.53 -18.30 -21.81
N ARG A 464 15.23 -19.01 -20.71
CA ARG A 464 14.22 -20.08 -20.67
C ARG A 464 12.82 -19.61 -21.09
N ILE A 465 12.48 -18.34 -20.83
CA ILE A 465 11.18 -17.76 -21.24
C ILE A 465 11.05 -17.65 -22.76
N LYS A 466 12.17 -17.58 -23.50
CA LYS A 466 12.17 -17.47 -24.96
C LYS A 466 11.79 -18.78 -25.66
N ASP A 467 11.75 -19.89 -24.92
CA ASP A 467 11.38 -21.18 -25.49
C ASP A 467 9.88 -21.18 -25.86
N PRO A 468 9.51 -21.59 -27.09
CA PRO A 468 8.12 -21.57 -27.56
C PRO A 468 7.15 -22.32 -26.65
N GLU A 469 7.59 -23.44 -26.07
CA GLU A 469 6.81 -24.21 -25.08
C GLU A 469 6.35 -23.34 -23.91
N VAL A 470 7.26 -22.53 -23.33
CA VAL A 470 6.99 -21.65 -22.20
C VAL A 470 6.08 -20.50 -22.62
N MET A 471 6.37 -19.89 -23.77
CA MET A 471 5.59 -18.76 -24.30
C MET A 471 4.15 -19.17 -24.66
N THR A 472 3.97 -20.35 -25.27
CA THR A 472 2.64 -20.94 -25.54
C THR A 472 1.92 -21.33 -24.25
N TYR A 473 2.64 -21.80 -23.22
CA TYR A 473 2.05 -22.06 -21.91
C TYR A 473 1.50 -20.79 -21.27
N ILE A 474 2.28 -19.69 -21.28
CA ILE A 474 1.87 -18.37 -20.81
C ILE A 474 0.61 -17.92 -21.56
N GLU A 475 0.60 -18.01 -22.88
CA GLU A 475 -0.54 -17.62 -23.70
C GLU A 475 -1.80 -18.46 -23.38
N SER A 476 -1.63 -19.77 -23.21
CA SER A 476 -2.74 -20.69 -22.92
C SER A 476 -3.32 -20.44 -21.52
N LEU A 477 -2.47 -20.14 -20.55
CA LEU A 477 -2.89 -19.73 -19.21
C LEU A 477 -3.61 -18.37 -19.23
N GLN A 478 -3.12 -17.40 -20.01
CA GLN A 478 -3.82 -16.13 -20.23
C GLN A 478 -5.22 -16.33 -20.81
N LYS A 479 -5.36 -17.16 -21.86
CA LYS A 479 -6.66 -17.50 -22.46
C LYS A 479 -7.61 -18.11 -21.43
N HIS A 480 -7.13 -19.05 -20.62
CA HIS A 480 -7.92 -19.65 -19.53
C HIS A 480 -8.35 -18.63 -18.47
N LEU A 481 -7.45 -17.71 -18.10
CA LEU A 481 -7.77 -16.65 -17.14
C LEU A 481 -8.80 -15.66 -17.69
N MET A 482 -8.71 -15.31 -18.98
CA MET A 482 -9.67 -14.42 -19.66
C MET A 482 -11.10 -14.98 -19.70
N ASP A 483 -11.28 -16.30 -19.65
CA ASP A 483 -12.61 -16.93 -19.57
C ASP A 483 -13.27 -16.77 -18.20
N HIS A 484 -12.53 -16.35 -17.17
CA HIS A 484 -13.07 -16.14 -15.83
C HIS A 484 -13.80 -14.78 -15.74
N SER A 485 -15.04 -14.79 -15.26
CA SER A 485 -15.93 -13.61 -15.29
C SER A 485 -15.44 -12.36 -14.54
N ASN A 486 -14.48 -12.52 -13.62
CA ASN A 486 -13.86 -11.40 -12.89
C ASN A 486 -12.62 -10.82 -13.58
N VAL A 487 -12.03 -11.53 -14.55
CA VAL A 487 -10.83 -11.08 -15.27
C VAL A 487 -11.28 -10.29 -16.48
N GLY A 488 -10.92 -9.01 -16.56
CA GLY A 488 -11.24 -8.18 -17.73
C GLY A 488 -10.10 -8.10 -18.74
N ALA A 489 -8.84 -8.23 -18.30
CA ALA A 489 -7.70 -8.38 -19.20
C ALA A 489 -6.55 -9.16 -18.57
N THR A 490 -5.70 -9.71 -19.44
CA THR A 490 -4.38 -10.22 -19.08
C THR A 490 -3.31 -9.56 -19.94
N SER A 491 -2.07 -9.51 -19.47
CA SER A 491 -0.93 -9.03 -20.27
C SER A 491 0.34 -9.77 -19.92
N SER A 492 1.12 -10.11 -20.92
CA SER A 492 2.43 -10.71 -20.73
C SER A 492 3.34 -10.42 -21.94
N VAL A 493 4.59 -10.89 -21.84
CA VAL A 493 5.54 -10.88 -22.95
C VAL A 493 5.04 -11.65 -24.18
N ALA A 494 4.14 -12.62 -24.02
CA ALA A 494 3.53 -13.33 -25.14
C ALA A 494 2.70 -12.40 -26.04
N ASP A 495 2.06 -11.36 -25.46
CA ASP A 495 1.29 -10.39 -26.24
C ASP A 495 2.20 -9.45 -27.05
N VAL A 496 3.36 -9.08 -26.51
CA VAL A 496 4.39 -8.32 -27.23
C VAL A 496 4.88 -9.10 -28.45
N VAL A 497 5.24 -10.38 -28.26
CA VAL A 497 5.72 -11.25 -29.34
C VAL A 497 4.67 -11.43 -30.44
N LYS A 498 3.41 -11.69 -30.08
CA LYS A 498 2.31 -11.80 -31.07
C LYS A 498 2.08 -10.49 -31.82
N LYS A 499 2.15 -9.34 -31.13
CA LYS A 499 1.94 -8.04 -31.76
C LYS A 499 3.05 -7.72 -32.76
N VAL A 500 4.32 -8.00 -32.42
CA VAL A 500 5.44 -7.87 -33.37
C VAL A 500 5.22 -8.75 -34.60
N GLY A 501 4.80 -10.02 -34.40
CA GLY A 501 4.50 -10.94 -35.52
C GLY A 501 3.36 -10.45 -36.42
N PHE A 502 2.27 -9.95 -35.83
CA PHE A 502 1.12 -9.38 -36.53
C PHE A 502 1.53 -8.19 -37.42
N GLU A 503 2.32 -7.26 -36.88
CA GLU A 503 2.82 -6.11 -37.64
C GLU A 503 3.74 -6.55 -38.78
N LEU A 504 4.67 -7.47 -38.52
CA LEU A 504 5.58 -8.00 -39.54
C LEU A 504 4.87 -8.66 -40.72
N ALA A 505 3.68 -9.21 -40.47
CA ALA A 505 2.81 -9.85 -41.43
C ALA A 505 1.79 -8.91 -42.10
N PHE A 506 1.98 -7.59 -42.01
CA PHE A 506 1.06 -6.59 -42.58
C PHE A 506 -0.37 -6.71 -42.04
N GLU A 507 -0.49 -6.82 -40.72
CA GLU A 507 -1.76 -6.86 -40.01
C GLU A 507 -2.64 -8.08 -40.37
N ASP A 508 -2.01 -9.19 -40.80
CA ASP A 508 -2.71 -10.47 -41.01
C ASP A 508 -3.09 -11.08 -39.65
N PRO A 509 -4.40 -11.19 -39.32
CA PRO A 509 -4.85 -11.76 -38.06
C PRO A 509 -4.44 -13.23 -37.87
N GLU A 510 -4.18 -13.98 -38.94
CA GLU A 510 -3.70 -15.36 -38.85
C GLU A 510 -2.26 -15.46 -38.31
N GLN A 511 -1.50 -14.38 -38.37
CA GLN A 511 -0.10 -14.31 -37.93
C GLN A 511 0.06 -13.76 -36.50
N MET A 512 -1.04 -13.52 -35.78
CA MET A 512 -1.02 -13.12 -34.37
C MET A 512 -0.78 -14.32 -33.44
N VAL A 513 0.30 -15.05 -33.68
CA VAL A 513 0.66 -16.32 -33.03
C VAL A 513 2.07 -16.29 -32.47
N ILE A 514 2.36 -17.20 -31.52
CA ILE A 514 3.72 -17.39 -31.00
C ILE A 514 4.56 -18.15 -32.04
N PRO A 515 5.78 -17.70 -32.37
CA PRO A 515 6.68 -18.43 -33.26
C PRO A 515 7.08 -19.81 -32.72
N ASP A 516 7.24 -20.78 -33.61
CA ASP A 516 7.56 -22.19 -33.26
C ASP A 516 9.03 -22.42 -32.86
N SER A 517 9.89 -21.39 -32.87
CA SER A 517 11.32 -21.51 -32.56
C SER A 517 11.79 -20.45 -31.58
N ARG A 518 12.73 -20.83 -30.69
CA ARG A 518 13.34 -19.95 -29.69
C ARG A 518 14.03 -18.75 -30.36
N GLU A 519 14.71 -18.99 -31.47
CA GLU A 519 15.42 -17.96 -32.24
C GLU A 519 14.45 -16.92 -32.80
N ALA A 520 13.29 -17.33 -33.31
CA ALA A 520 12.27 -16.40 -33.79
C ALA A 520 11.69 -15.54 -32.66
N VAL A 521 11.37 -16.15 -31.51
CA VAL A 521 10.91 -15.42 -30.32
C VAL A 521 11.95 -14.39 -29.87
N ALA A 522 13.21 -14.80 -29.75
CA ALA A 522 14.30 -13.92 -29.35
C ALA A 522 14.49 -12.75 -30.32
N GLN A 523 14.38 -13.01 -31.63
CA GLN A 523 14.51 -11.97 -32.65
C GLN A 523 13.33 -11.01 -32.68
N TYR A 524 12.11 -11.46 -32.35
CA TYR A 524 10.94 -10.56 -32.22
C TYR A 524 11.10 -9.62 -31.02
N LEU A 525 11.54 -10.15 -29.87
CA LEU A 525 11.85 -9.34 -28.69
C LEU A 525 12.99 -8.34 -28.98
N PHE A 526 14.03 -8.79 -29.67
CA PHE A 526 15.15 -7.95 -30.07
C PHE A 526 14.72 -6.83 -31.04
N LEU A 527 13.79 -7.13 -31.95
CA LEU A 527 13.25 -6.13 -32.87
C LEU A 527 12.46 -5.04 -32.12
N TYR A 528 11.68 -5.42 -31.11
CA TYR A 528 11.03 -4.47 -30.23
C TYR A 528 12.05 -3.53 -29.56
N GLU A 529 13.14 -4.07 -29.01
CA GLU A 529 14.24 -3.26 -28.43
C GLU A 529 14.94 -2.36 -29.46
N MET A 530 15.03 -2.77 -30.72
CA MET A 530 15.73 -2.02 -31.79
C MET A 530 14.88 -0.96 -32.47
N SER A 531 13.55 -1.14 -32.53
CA SER A 531 12.63 -0.30 -33.31
C SER A 531 12.24 1.00 -32.62
N GLY A 532 12.89 1.35 -31.51
CA GLY A 532 12.74 2.64 -30.82
C GLY A 532 11.90 2.59 -29.53
N GLY A 533 11.33 1.44 -29.18
CA GLY A 533 10.60 1.28 -27.92
C GLY A 533 11.50 1.42 -26.70
N ASN A 534 10.96 1.94 -25.59
CA ASN A 534 11.68 2.00 -24.33
C ASN A 534 11.97 0.57 -23.85
N PRO A 535 13.24 0.15 -23.65
CA PRO A 535 13.55 -1.20 -23.17
C PRO A 535 12.83 -1.55 -21.86
N ASP A 536 12.56 -0.54 -21.04
CA ASP A 536 11.86 -0.68 -19.75
C ASP A 536 10.41 -1.16 -19.94
N ASP A 537 9.74 -0.85 -21.07
CA ASP A 537 8.39 -1.33 -21.37
C ASP A 537 8.32 -2.85 -21.53
N LEU A 538 9.37 -3.45 -22.08
CA LEU A 538 9.51 -4.90 -22.17
C LEU A 538 9.81 -5.49 -20.79
N TYR A 539 10.63 -4.81 -19.97
CA TYR A 539 11.04 -5.32 -18.66
C TYR A 539 9.93 -5.30 -17.60
N HIS A 540 8.82 -4.64 -17.89
CA HIS A 540 7.56 -4.81 -17.14
C HIS A 540 6.95 -6.22 -17.24
N PHE A 541 7.33 -7.01 -18.25
CA PHE A 541 6.77 -8.34 -18.53
C PHE A 541 7.79 -9.49 -18.47
N ILE A 542 9.07 -9.23 -18.72
CA ILE A 542 10.14 -10.23 -18.76
C ILE A 542 11.40 -9.68 -18.10
N THR A 543 12.13 -10.49 -17.34
CA THR A 543 13.41 -10.02 -16.78
C THR A 543 14.46 -9.81 -17.89
N PRO A 544 15.47 -8.94 -17.67
CA PRO A 544 16.55 -8.72 -18.63
C PRO A 544 17.26 -10.01 -19.09
N GLU A 545 17.38 -10.98 -18.18
CA GLU A 545 17.97 -12.31 -18.41
C GLU A 545 17.01 -13.27 -19.14
N ALA A 546 15.73 -12.89 -19.28
CA ALA A 546 14.66 -13.73 -19.83
C ALA A 546 14.54 -15.10 -19.13
N ASN A 547 14.84 -15.14 -17.83
CA ASN A 547 14.67 -16.32 -16.97
C ASN A 547 13.33 -16.29 -16.20
N LYS A 548 12.68 -15.12 -16.11
CA LYS A 548 11.38 -14.95 -15.48
C LYS A 548 10.47 -14.09 -16.34
N ALA A 549 9.18 -14.42 -16.34
CA ALA A 549 8.12 -13.64 -16.96
C ALA A 549 6.99 -13.43 -15.97
N ILE A 550 6.20 -12.37 -16.20
CA ILE A 550 5.06 -12.04 -15.36
C ILE A 550 3.80 -11.92 -16.22
N ILE A 551 2.70 -12.46 -15.71
CA ILE A 551 1.36 -12.28 -16.25
C ILE A 551 0.64 -11.28 -15.36
N TRP A 552 0.27 -10.15 -15.93
CA TRP A 552 -0.60 -9.17 -15.28
C TRP A 552 -2.04 -9.64 -15.44
N VAL A 553 -2.76 -9.73 -14.34
CA VAL A 553 -4.17 -10.16 -14.31
C VAL A 553 -5.00 -9.00 -13.78
N GLN A 554 -5.72 -8.33 -14.67
CA GLN A 554 -6.62 -7.24 -14.35
C GLN A 554 -8.03 -7.76 -14.08
N MET A 555 -8.61 -7.30 -12.97
CA MET A 555 -9.88 -7.76 -12.46
C MET A 555 -10.85 -6.62 -12.19
N HIS A 556 -12.13 -6.87 -12.41
CA HIS A 556 -13.20 -5.90 -12.15
C HIS A 556 -13.55 -5.78 -10.66
N GLU A 557 -13.42 -6.87 -9.90
CA GLU A 557 -13.64 -6.88 -8.45
C GLU A 557 -12.39 -7.32 -7.68
N GLY A 558 -11.96 -6.49 -6.74
CA GLY A 558 -10.88 -6.78 -5.78
C GLY A 558 -11.35 -7.40 -4.46
N ASP A 559 -12.59 -7.89 -4.40
CA ASP A 559 -13.10 -8.64 -3.26
C ASP A 559 -12.28 -9.93 -3.09
N ASN A 560 -11.91 -10.28 -1.86
CA ASN A 560 -11.06 -11.45 -1.59
C ASN A 560 -11.61 -12.75 -2.18
N ASN A 561 -12.92 -12.98 -2.16
CA ASN A 561 -13.51 -14.17 -2.77
C ASN A 561 -13.42 -14.17 -4.31
N ALA A 562 -13.53 -13.00 -4.93
CA ALA A 562 -13.46 -12.86 -6.39
C ALA A 562 -12.02 -13.00 -6.90
N VAL A 563 -11.04 -12.47 -6.16
CA VAL A 563 -9.63 -12.66 -6.48
C VAL A 563 -9.22 -14.12 -6.18
N GLN A 564 -9.69 -14.70 -5.08
CA GLN A 564 -9.42 -16.10 -4.73
C GLN A 564 -9.96 -17.06 -5.79
N SER A 565 -11.13 -16.79 -6.38
CA SER A 565 -11.67 -17.66 -7.45
C SER A 565 -10.83 -17.61 -8.73
N VAL A 566 -10.22 -16.45 -9.05
CA VAL A 566 -9.26 -16.32 -10.17
C VAL A 566 -8.00 -17.13 -9.88
N VAL A 567 -7.44 -16.99 -8.68
CA VAL A 567 -6.26 -17.78 -8.25
C VAL A 567 -6.56 -19.27 -8.31
N GLU A 568 -7.69 -19.71 -7.77
CA GLU A 568 -8.11 -21.11 -7.81
C GLU A 568 -8.31 -21.62 -9.25
N SER A 569 -8.88 -20.79 -10.13
CA SER A 569 -9.01 -21.12 -11.55
C SER A 569 -7.65 -21.36 -12.21
N ALA A 570 -6.67 -20.50 -11.93
CA ALA A 570 -5.30 -20.66 -12.41
C ALA A 570 -4.64 -21.92 -11.85
N GLU A 571 -4.79 -22.17 -10.55
CA GLU A 571 -4.27 -23.37 -9.87
C GLU A 571 -4.85 -24.66 -10.47
N ILE A 572 -6.15 -24.68 -10.76
CA ILE A 572 -6.81 -25.81 -11.43
C ILE A 572 -6.23 -26.03 -12.83
N TYR A 573 -6.02 -24.96 -13.60
CA TYR A 573 -5.41 -25.06 -14.92
C TYR A 573 -3.98 -25.59 -14.85
N MET A 574 -3.15 -25.05 -13.95
CA MET A 574 -1.75 -25.45 -13.77
C MET A 574 -1.62 -26.88 -13.21
N ALA A 575 -2.62 -27.38 -12.48
CA ALA A 575 -2.66 -28.77 -12.04
C ALA A 575 -3.03 -29.74 -13.18
N ALA A 576 -3.86 -29.30 -14.12
CA ALA A 576 -4.24 -30.09 -15.31
C ALA A 576 -3.19 -30.01 -16.43
N ASN A 577 -2.49 -28.88 -16.53
CA ASN A 577 -1.44 -28.58 -17.48
C ASN A 577 -0.20 -28.15 -16.67
N PRO A 578 0.66 -29.10 -16.27
CA PRO A 578 1.85 -28.79 -15.47
C PRO A 578 2.70 -27.71 -16.13
N ILE A 579 3.24 -26.82 -15.29
CA ILE A 579 4.19 -25.79 -15.74
C ILE A 579 5.42 -26.50 -16.34
N PRO A 580 5.99 -25.99 -17.45
CA PRO A 580 7.21 -26.54 -18.03
C PRO A 580 8.34 -26.72 -16.99
N ASP A 581 9.13 -27.78 -17.16
CA ASP A 581 10.22 -28.13 -16.24
C ASP A 581 11.22 -26.97 -16.05
N GLY A 582 11.68 -26.79 -14.81
CA GLY A 582 12.66 -25.76 -14.44
C GLY A 582 12.06 -24.40 -14.07
N LEU A 583 10.74 -24.25 -14.13
CA LEU A 583 10.05 -23.02 -13.74
C LEU A 583 9.28 -23.18 -12.43
N GLU A 584 9.36 -22.16 -11.60
CA GLU A 584 8.55 -21.96 -10.41
C GLU A 584 7.46 -20.92 -10.69
N LYS A 585 6.44 -20.90 -9.83
CA LYS A 585 5.34 -19.93 -9.88
C LYS A 585 5.25 -19.14 -8.59
N GLY A 586 4.83 -17.89 -8.70
CA GLY A 586 4.54 -17.06 -7.54
C GLY A 586 3.50 -15.99 -7.84
N TRP A 587 2.55 -15.83 -6.93
CA TRP A 587 1.58 -14.74 -7.00
C TRP A 587 2.06 -13.53 -6.20
N ALA A 588 1.91 -12.35 -6.79
CA ALA A 588 2.23 -11.06 -6.20
C ALA A 588 1.12 -10.04 -6.52
N GLY A 589 1.30 -8.81 -6.03
CA GLY A 589 0.35 -7.72 -6.20
C GLY A 589 -0.62 -7.61 -5.02
N LEU A 590 -1.07 -6.39 -4.77
CA LEU A 590 -1.82 -6.04 -3.56
C LEU A 590 -3.16 -6.78 -3.43
N SER A 591 -3.79 -7.11 -4.55
CA SER A 591 -5.02 -7.93 -4.57
C SER A 591 -4.76 -9.34 -4.01
N TYR A 592 -3.61 -9.95 -4.32
CA TYR A 592 -3.21 -11.26 -3.79
C TYR A 592 -2.71 -11.19 -2.35
N VAL A 593 -1.91 -10.16 -2.01
CA VAL A 593 -1.48 -9.89 -0.63
C VAL A 593 -2.69 -9.79 0.30
N ASN A 594 -3.79 -9.17 -0.15
CA ASN A 594 -5.03 -9.04 0.61
C ASN A 594 -5.69 -10.39 0.94
N ILE A 595 -5.62 -11.38 0.03
CA ILE A 595 -6.11 -12.75 0.28
C ILE A 595 -5.30 -13.41 1.40
N VAL A 596 -3.97 -13.38 1.31
CA VAL A 596 -3.08 -14.00 2.30
C VAL A 596 -3.27 -13.35 3.66
N TRP A 597 -3.40 -12.02 3.67
CA TRP A 597 -3.75 -11.26 4.86
C TRP A 597 -5.10 -11.71 5.45
N GLN A 598 -6.15 -11.86 4.64
CA GLN A 598 -7.46 -12.32 5.10
C GLN A 598 -7.39 -13.72 5.73
N ASP A 599 -6.72 -14.68 5.09
CA ASP A 599 -6.60 -16.04 5.63
C ASP A 599 -5.92 -16.04 7.02
N LYS A 600 -4.81 -15.31 7.15
CA LYS A 600 -4.13 -15.12 8.43
C LYS A 600 -5.00 -14.41 9.45
N MET A 601 -5.79 -13.43 9.01
CA MET A 601 -6.69 -12.68 9.88
C MET A 601 -7.80 -13.58 10.44
N VAL A 602 -8.49 -14.35 9.61
CA VAL A 602 -9.55 -15.27 10.05
C VAL A 602 -9.02 -16.30 11.03
N LYS A 603 -7.93 -17.00 10.66
CA LYS A 603 -7.32 -18.02 11.52
C LYS A 603 -6.77 -17.41 12.82
N GLY A 604 -6.13 -16.24 12.72
CA GLY A 604 -5.55 -15.50 13.84
C GLY A 604 -6.60 -15.00 14.83
N MET A 605 -7.65 -14.33 14.34
CA MET A 605 -8.74 -13.80 15.16
C MET A 605 -9.55 -14.92 15.82
N GLY A 606 -9.79 -16.02 15.09
CA GLY A 606 -10.44 -17.20 15.67
C GLY A 606 -9.67 -17.79 16.86
N LYS A 607 -8.34 -17.94 16.71
CA LYS A 607 -7.45 -18.38 17.80
C LYS A 607 -7.44 -17.39 18.97
N ALA A 608 -7.35 -16.09 18.70
CA ALA A 608 -7.35 -15.05 19.72
C ALA A 608 -8.68 -15.02 20.51
N LEU A 609 -9.82 -15.08 19.83
CA LEU A 609 -11.16 -15.16 20.42
C LEU A 609 -11.31 -16.40 21.31
N LEU A 610 -10.91 -17.57 20.81
CA LEU A 610 -10.99 -18.81 21.59
C LEU A 610 -10.06 -18.78 22.82
N GLY A 611 -8.81 -18.34 22.63
CA GLY A 611 -7.82 -18.26 23.70
C GLY A 611 -8.23 -17.28 24.81
N SER A 612 -8.76 -16.11 24.45
CA SER A 612 -9.28 -15.13 25.41
C SER A 612 -10.57 -15.60 26.07
N PHE A 613 -11.48 -16.25 25.34
CA PHE A 613 -12.67 -16.87 25.94
C PHE A 613 -12.30 -17.90 27.02
N ILE A 614 -11.34 -18.79 26.74
CA ILE A 614 -10.83 -19.78 27.70
C ILE A 614 -10.15 -19.08 28.88
N THR A 615 -9.32 -18.06 28.63
CA THR A 615 -8.63 -17.32 29.68
C THR A 615 -9.61 -16.63 30.63
N VAL A 616 -10.61 -15.94 30.07
CA VAL A 616 -11.67 -15.28 30.84
C VAL A 616 -12.49 -16.31 31.62
N PHE A 617 -12.82 -17.46 31.03
CA PHE A 617 -13.50 -18.55 31.73
C PHE A 617 -12.70 -19.08 32.93
N ILE A 618 -11.39 -19.27 32.79
CA ILE A 618 -10.49 -19.66 33.87
C ILE A 618 -10.48 -18.57 34.95
N MET A 619 -10.37 -17.30 34.57
CA MET A 619 -10.42 -16.17 35.50
C MET A 619 -11.73 -16.13 36.28
N MET A 620 -12.88 -16.36 35.64
CA MET A 620 -14.18 -16.38 36.31
C MET A 620 -14.29 -17.56 37.28
N THR A 621 -13.77 -18.71 36.88
CA THR A 621 -13.71 -19.90 37.74
C THR A 621 -12.86 -19.63 38.99
N ILE A 622 -11.73 -18.93 38.85
CA ILE A 622 -10.86 -18.51 39.96
C ILE A 622 -11.57 -17.47 40.84
N LEU A 623 -12.17 -16.44 40.24
CA LEU A 623 -12.87 -15.35 40.94
C LEU A 623 -13.98 -15.90 41.83
N PHE A 624 -14.84 -16.74 41.25
CA PHE A 624 -16.00 -17.29 41.96
C PHE A 624 -15.69 -18.55 42.77
N ARG A 625 -14.50 -19.12 42.59
CA ARG A 625 -14.05 -20.42 43.16
C ARG A 625 -15.03 -21.55 42.86
N SER A 626 -15.60 -21.55 41.66
CA SER A 626 -16.63 -22.51 41.26
C SER A 626 -16.75 -22.54 39.73
N LEU A 627 -16.65 -23.74 39.16
CA LEU A 627 -16.79 -23.97 37.72
C LEU A 627 -18.19 -23.59 37.22
N ILE A 628 -19.22 -23.87 38.01
CA ILE A 628 -20.61 -23.57 37.65
C ILE A 628 -20.83 -22.06 37.59
N TRP A 629 -20.34 -21.31 38.59
CA TRP A 629 -20.43 -19.84 38.56
C TRP A 629 -19.56 -19.23 37.47
N GLY A 630 -18.43 -19.86 37.14
CA GLY A 630 -17.66 -19.55 35.94
C GLY A 630 -18.52 -19.64 34.68
N LEU A 631 -19.15 -20.79 34.42
CA LEU A 631 -20.03 -21.00 33.26
C LEU A 631 -21.21 -20.03 33.22
N VAL A 632 -21.89 -19.84 34.36
CA VAL A 632 -23.04 -18.92 34.45
C VAL A 632 -22.63 -17.48 34.16
N SER A 633 -21.44 -17.06 34.58
CA SER A 633 -20.93 -15.71 34.28
C SER A 633 -20.55 -15.50 32.81
N MET A 634 -20.26 -16.57 32.06
CA MET A 634 -19.99 -16.49 30.62
C MET A 634 -21.25 -16.37 29.77
N LEU A 635 -22.46 -16.50 30.35
CA LEU A 635 -23.71 -16.47 29.59
C LEU A 635 -23.98 -15.14 28.87
N PRO A 636 -23.86 -13.96 29.51
CA PRO A 636 -24.02 -12.68 28.81
C PRO A 636 -23.05 -12.55 27.64
N LEU A 637 -21.82 -12.99 27.84
CA LEU A 637 -20.80 -12.95 26.80
C LEU A 637 -21.14 -13.87 25.61
N THR A 638 -21.40 -15.15 25.89
CA THR A 638 -21.66 -16.17 24.87
C THR A 638 -22.94 -15.85 24.10
N GLY A 639 -24.01 -15.48 24.81
CA GLY A 639 -25.28 -15.11 24.18
C GLY A 639 -25.17 -13.87 23.32
N THR A 640 -24.39 -12.87 23.75
CA THR A 640 -24.17 -11.65 22.94
C THR A 640 -23.37 -11.94 21.68
N ILE A 641 -22.23 -12.64 21.80
CA ILE A 641 -21.38 -12.98 20.64
C ILE A 641 -22.18 -13.81 19.63
N ALA A 642 -22.86 -14.86 20.09
CA ALA A 642 -23.68 -15.70 19.21
C ALA A 642 -24.76 -14.86 18.51
N PHE A 643 -25.49 -14.02 19.25
CA PHE A 643 -26.57 -13.21 18.69
C PHE A 643 -26.08 -12.21 17.64
N ILE A 644 -25.01 -11.48 17.93
CA ILE A 644 -24.51 -10.43 17.04
C ILE A 644 -23.92 -11.01 15.75
N TYR A 645 -23.10 -12.06 15.86
CA TYR A 645 -22.57 -12.73 14.67
C TYR A 645 -23.64 -13.54 13.93
N GLY A 646 -24.62 -14.09 14.66
CA GLY A 646 -25.79 -14.70 14.04
C GLY A 646 -26.58 -13.69 13.19
N LEU A 647 -26.84 -12.49 13.72
CA LEU A 647 -27.47 -11.41 12.97
C LEU A 647 -26.66 -11.02 11.73
N LEU A 648 -25.33 -10.96 11.84
CA LEU A 648 -24.45 -10.67 10.70
C LEU A 648 -24.70 -11.64 9.54
N GLY A 649 -24.73 -12.95 9.81
CA GLY A 649 -25.00 -13.96 8.78
C GLY A 649 -26.43 -13.94 8.23
N TRP A 650 -27.42 -13.46 8.98
CA TRP A 650 -28.78 -13.25 8.48
C TRP A 650 -28.93 -12.02 7.60
N PHE A 651 -28.24 -10.92 7.94
CA PHE A 651 -28.23 -9.70 7.13
C PHE A 651 -27.34 -9.81 5.90
N GLY A 652 -26.43 -10.80 5.86
CA GLY A 652 -25.51 -11.02 4.74
C GLY A 652 -24.43 -9.95 4.63
N LYS A 653 -24.13 -9.21 5.72
CA LYS A 653 -22.94 -8.34 5.75
C LYS A 653 -21.71 -9.21 5.88
N ASP A 654 -20.70 -8.93 5.08
CA ASP A 654 -19.44 -9.67 5.10
C ASP A 654 -18.71 -9.52 6.44
N TYR A 655 -18.05 -10.60 6.85
CA TYR A 655 -17.11 -10.64 7.95
C TYR A 655 -15.78 -10.05 7.48
N ASP A 656 -15.71 -8.73 7.58
CA ASP A 656 -14.55 -7.88 7.26
C ASP A 656 -13.63 -7.69 8.50
N MET A 657 -12.47 -7.05 8.31
CA MET A 657 -11.51 -6.81 9.39
C MET A 657 -12.10 -6.07 10.62
N PRO A 658 -12.87 -4.96 10.45
CA PRO A 658 -13.52 -4.29 11.58
C PRO A 658 -14.45 -5.20 12.38
N VAL A 659 -15.22 -6.07 11.71
CA VAL A 659 -16.10 -7.04 12.35
C VAL A 659 -15.33 -8.16 13.04
N ALA A 660 -14.18 -8.56 12.50
CA ALA A 660 -13.35 -9.61 13.09
C ALA A 660 -12.80 -9.20 14.45
N VAL A 661 -12.25 -7.99 14.55
CA VAL A 661 -11.66 -7.48 15.80
C VAL A 661 -12.72 -7.33 16.89
N LEU A 662 -13.96 -6.96 16.54
CA LEU A 662 -15.10 -6.82 17.46
C LEU A 662 -15.31 -8.04 18.39
N SER A 663 -15.06 -9.26 17.90
CA SER A 663 -15.29 -10.51 18.65
C SER A 663 -14.45 -10.55 19.92
N SER A 664 -13.15 -10.29 19.77
CA SER A 664 -12.17 -10.28 20.85
C SER A 664 -12.43 -9.16 21.84
N LEU A 665 -12.82 -7.97 21.34
CA LEU A 665 -13.09 -6.79 22.14
C LEU A 665 -14.32 -6.97 23.04
N THR A 666 -15.34 -7.68 22.53
CA THR A 666 -16.59 -7.96 23.24
C THR A 666 -16.36 -8.72 24.56
N LEU A 667 -15.34 -9.58 24.62
CA LEU A 667 -15.02 -10.40 25.80
C LEU A 667 -14.68 -9.56 27.03
N GLY A 668 -13.96 -8.46 26.83
CA GLY A 668 -13.47 -7.62 27.92
C GLY A 668 -14.52 -6.71 28.55
N LEU A 669 -15.60 -6.40 27.81
CA LEU A 669 -16.65 -5.45 28.23
C LEU A 669 -17.95 -6.14 28.65
N SER A 670 -18.35 -7.19 27.94
CA SER A 670 -19.65 -7.83 28.20
C SER A 670 -19.69 -8.62 29.50
N ILE A 671 -18.55 -9.12 29.98
CA ILE A 671 -18.51 -9.93 31.20
C ILE A 671 -18.58 -9.10 32.49
N ASP A 672 -18.23 -7.81 32.42
CA ASP A 672 -18.19 -6.89 33.54
C ASP A 672 -19.53 -6.83 34.30
N PHE A 673 -20.63 -6.71 33.54
CA PHE A 673 -21.97 -6.66 34.12
C PHE A 673 -22.31 -7.94 34.88
N ALA A 674 -21.92 -9.11 34.34
CA ALA A 674 -22.14 -10.40 34.98
C ALA A 674 -21.35 -10.52 36.28
N ILE A 675 -20.09 -10.06 36.29
CA ILE A 675 -19.22 -10.06 37.47
C ILE A 675 -19.85 -9.24 38.59
N HIS A 676 -20.22 -7.99 38.31
CA HIS A 676 -20.82 -7.12 39.32
C HIS A 676 -22.15 -7.66 39.83
N PHE A 677 -23.00 -8.20 38.95
CA PHE A 677 -24.28 -8.78 39.33
C PHE A 677 -24.10 -9.99 40.25
N ILE A 678 -23.34 -11.01 39.81
CA ILE A 678 -23.15 -12.27 40.54
C ILE A 678 -22.43 -12.03 41.86
N GLN A 679 -21.35 -11.27 41.85
CA GLN A 679 -20.55 -11.01 43.04
C GLN A 679 -21.39 -10.30 44.11
N ARG A 680 -22.16 -9.27 43.74
CA ARG A 680 -23.02 -8.57 44.69
C ARG A 680 -24.16 -9.44 45.18
N SER A 681 -24.85 -10.17 44.30
CA SER A 681 -25.91 -11.07 44.72
C SER A 681 -25.41 -12.09 45.73
N ARG A 682 -24.19 -12.63 45.55
CA ARG A 682 -23.59 -13.57 46.51
C ARG A 682 -23.26 -12.91 47.84
N GLU A 683 -22.78 -11.67 47.86
CA GLU A 683 -22.53 -10.92 49.09
C GLU A 683 -23.81 -10.61 49.86
N ILE A 684 -24.82 -10.06 49.18
CA ILE A 684 -26.14 -9.77 49.77
C ILE A 684 -26.82 -11.05 50.26
N HIS A 685 -26.64 -12.17 49.54
CA HIS A 685 -27.21 -13.45 49.97
C HIS A 685 -26.57 -13.97 51.26
N LYS A 686 -25.26 -13.75 51.47
CA LYS A 686 -24.60 -14.11 52.74
C LYS A 686 -25.20 -13.36 53.93
N GLU A 687 -25.64 -12.12 53.71
CA GLU A 687 -26.28 -11.29 54.74
C GLU A 687 -27.76 -11.66 54.94
N THR A 688 -28.52 -11.80 53.85
CA THR A 688 -29.99 -11.97 53.90
C THR A 688 -30.44 -13.41 54.06
N LYS A 689 -29.66 -14.39 53.57
CA LYS A 689 -29.98 -15.82 53.49
C LYS A 689 -31.33 -16.15 52.83
N ASN A 690 -31.94 -15.19 52.14
CA ASN A 690 -33.21 -15.31 51.44
C ASN A 690 -33.01 -14.83 50.00
N TYR A 691 -33.31 -15.71 49.04
CA TYR A 691 -33.09 -15.43 47.62
C TYR A 691 -33.97 -14.28 47.11
N GLU A 692 -35.24 -14.20 47.50
CA GLU A 692 -36.14 -13.14 47.01
C GLU A 692 -35.71 -11.76 47.49
N GLU A 693 -35.36 -11.66 48.77
CA GLU A 693 -34.81 -10.43 49.36
C GLU A 693 -33.44 -10.06 48.76
N THR A 694 -32.61 -11.05 48.46
CA THR A 694 -31.33 -10.85 47.76
C THR A 694 -31.56 -10.16 46.40
N MET A 695 -32.53 -10.66 45.63
CA MET A 695 -32.82 -10.12 44.30
C MET A 695 -33.42 -8.72 44.36
N ILE A 696 -34.27 -8.42 45.33
CA ILE A 696 -34.80 -7.05 45.55
C ILE A 696 -33.65 -6.07 45.77
N ARG A 697 -32.77 -6.35 46.75
CA ARG A 697 -31.64 -5.47 47.06
C ARG A 697 -30.62 -5.37 45.93
N THR A 698 -30.40 -6.46 45.20
CA THR A 698 -29.49 -6.46 44.03
C THR A 698 -30.00 -5.51 42.96
N PHE A 699 -31.29 -5.58 42.61
CA PHE A 699 -31.88 -4.72 41.58
C PHE A 699 -32.01 -3.25 42.01
N GLU A 700 -32.20 -2.99 43.31
CA GLU A 700 -32.30 -1.62 43.84
C GLU A 700 -30.95 -0.89 43.91
N GLY A 701 -29.86 -1.61 44.18
CA GLY A 701 -28.50 -1.06 44.18
C GLY A 701 -27.73 -1.37 42.89
N THR A 702 -27.18 -2.56 42.79
CA THR A 702 -26.28 -2.97 41.69
C THR A 702 -26.94 -2.96 40.32
N GLY A 703 -28.23 -3.30 40.21
CA GLY A 703 -28.98 -3.22 38.95
C GLY A 703 -29.04 -1.80 38.39
N ARG A 704 -29.11 -0.78 39.26
CA ARG A 704 -29.06 0.63 38.83
C ARG A 704 -27.70 1.03 38.29
N ALA A 705 -26.62 0.59 38.95
CA ALA A 705 -25.26 0.84 38.49
C ALA A 705 -25.00 0.16 37.14
N ILE A 706 -25.37 -1.12 37.00
CA ILE A 706 -25.24 -1.86 35.73
C ILE A 706 -26.03 -1.18 34.61
N PHE A 707 -27.29 -0.81 34.86
CA PHE A 707 -28.10 -0.14 33.84
C PHE A 707 -27.47 1.18 33.36
N ARG A 708 -26.96 2.00 34.28
CA ARG A 708 -26.26 3.25 33.92
C ARG A 708 -25.01 2.95 33.09
N ASN A 709 -24.21 1.95 33.45
CA ASN A 709 -23.03 1.57 32.67
C ASN A 709 -23.37 1.11 31.26
N VAL A 710 -24.39 0.25 31.13
CA VAL A 710 -24.87 -0.23 29.81
C VAL A 710 -25.26 0.95 28.93
N MET A 711 -26.00 1.92 29.47
CA MET A 711 -26.39 3.13 28.74
C MET A 711 -25.19 4.01 28.38
N VAL A 712 -24.25 4.23 29.32
CA VAL A 712 -23.05 5.04 29.06
C VAL A 712 -22.18 4.43 27.98
N LEU A 713 -21.95 3.12 28.03
CA LEU A 713 -21.16 2.42 27.02
C LEU A 713 -21.89 2.41 25.68
N ALA A 714 -23.14 1.95 25.63
CA ALA A 714 -23.88 1.86 24.38
C ALA A 714 -23.99 3.23 23.69
N ILE A 715 -24.47 4.25 24.41
CA ILE A 715 -24.67 5.59 23.86
C ILE A 715 -23.33 6.28 23.54
N GLY A 716 -22.25 5.95 24.27
CA GLY A 716 -20.91 6.46 24.01
C GLY A 716 -20.37 6.12 22.62
N PHE A 717 -20.83 5.03 21.99
CA PHE A 717 -20.45 4.63 20.63
C PHE A 717 -21.37 5.20 19.53
N VAL A 718 -22.51 5.81 19.87
CA VAL A 718 -23.45 6.40 18.90
C VAL A 718 -22.81 7.44 17.97
N PRO A 719 -21.88 8.31 18.42
CA PRO A 719 -21.19 9.23 17.52
C PRO A 719 -20.50 8.58 16.31
N MET A 720 -20.06 7.33 16.43
CA MET A 720 -19.43 6.61 15.31
C MET A 720 -20.42 6.25 14.21
N LEU A 721 -21.73 6.21 14.50
CA LEU A 721 -22.77 5.98 13.48
C LEU A 721 -22.84 7.10 12.44
N PHE A 722 -22.22 8.25 12.73
CA PHE A 722 -22.14 9.39 11.82
C PHE A 722 -20.79 9.52 11.11
N ALA A 723 -19.88 8.55 11.31
CA ALA A 723 -18.57 8.56 10.66
C ALA A 723 -18.69 8.48 9.13
N SER A 724 -17.71 9.05 8.43
CA SER A 724 -17.60 8.98 6.97
C SER A 724 -17.14 7.59 6.50
N LEU A 725 -16.33 6.91 7.31
CA LEU A 725 -15.77 5.59 7.03
C LEU A 725 -16.67 4.48 7.59
N THR A 726 -16.99 3.49 6.75
CA THR A 726 -17.82 2.32 7.07
C THR A 726 -17.26 1.48 8.22
N PRO A 727 -15.93 1.29 8.39
CA PRO A 727 -15.37 0.62 9.56
C PRO A 727 -15.79 1.23 10.89
N TYR A 728 -15.76 2.56 11.02
CA TYR A 728 -16.16 3.25 12.25
C TYR A 728 -17.65 3.08 12.52
N PHE A 729 -18.49 3.26 11.48
CA PHE A 729 -19.92 3.03 11.58
C PHE A 729 -20.23 1.60 12.07
N THR A 730 -19.58 0.61 11.44
CA THR A 730 -19.77 -0.81 11.71
C THR A 730 -19.41 -1.12 13.16
N VAL A 731 -18.23 -0.70 13.60
CA VAL A 731 -17.76 -0.87 14.98
C VAL A 731 -18.72 -0.18 15.96
N GLY A 732 -19.10 1.07 15.70
CA GLY A 732 -20.03 1.82 16.56
C GLY A 732 -21.39 1.14 16.73
N LEU A 733 -21.99 0.69 15.61
CA LEU A 733 -23.26 -0.01 15.60
C LEU A 733 -23.19 -1.31 16.39
N PHE A 734 -22.17 -2.12 16.12
CA PHE A 734 -22.03 -3.40 16.78
C PHE A 734 -21.72 -3.24 18.26
N PHE A 735 -20.88 -2.29 18.68
CA PHE A 735 -20.66 -2.02 20.11
C PHE A 735 -21.93 -1.57 20.81
N PHE A 736 -22.70 -0.67 20.20
CA PHE A 736 -24.00 -0.28 20.72
C PHE A 736 -24.89 -1.51 20.95
N LEU A 737 -25.03 -2.37 19.94
CA LEU A 737 -25.85 -3.58 20.02
C LEU A 737 -25.32 -4.58 21.04
N ILE A 738 -24.01 -4.84 21.07
CA ILE A 738 -23.35 -5.73 22.03
C ILE A 738 -23.62 -5.27 23.46
N MET A 739 -23.43 -3.98 23.76
CA MET A 739 -23.65 -3.46 25.11
C MET A 739 -25.11 -3.60 25.53
N MET A 740 -26.05 -3.29 24.62
CA MET A 740 -27.48 -3.44 24.87
C MET A 740 -27.88 -4.89 25.11
N VAL A 741 -27.45 -5.81 24.25
CA VAL A 741 -27.75 -7.25 24.36
C VAL A 741 -27.10 -7.84 25.61
N SER A 742 -25.83 -7.54 25.88
CA SER A 742 -25.14 -8.01 27.09
C SER A 742 -25.80 -7.51 28.38
N GLY A 743 -26.23 -6.24 28.40
CA GLY A 743 -27.01 -5.67 29.50
C GLY A 743 -28.34 -6.38 29.70
N LEU A 744 -29.06 -6.67 28.60
CA LEU A 744 -30.31 -7.44 28.63
C LEU A 744 -30.10 -8.86 29.15
N VAL A 745 -29.10 -9.59 28.64
CA VAL A 745 -28.79 -10.95 29.09
C VAL A 745 -28.42 -10.94 30.58
N THR A 746 -27.66 -9.94 31.04
CA THR A 746 -27.29 -9.81 32.45
C THR A 746 -28.48 -9.48 33.36
N LEU A 747 -29.35 -8.55 32.97
CA LEU A 747 -30.46 -8.09 33.83
C LEU A 747 -31.73 -8.95 33.69
N VAL A 748 -31.85 -9.76 32.65
CA VAL A 748 -33.07 -10.55 32.34
C VAL A 748 -32.81 -12.05 32.40
N LEU A 749 -31.81 -12.56 31.68
CA LEU A 749 -31.55 -14.01 31.60
C LEU A 749 -30.83 -14.53 32.85
N LEU A 750 -29.81 -13.81 33.33
CA LEU A 750 -29.02 -14.23 34.47
C LEU A 750 -29.87 -14.45 35.75
N PRO A 751 -30.77 -13.53 36.15
CA PRO A 751 -31.65 -13.73 37.30
C PRO A 751 -32.67 -14.86 37.09
N ALA A 752 -33.12 -15.08 35.85
CA ALA A 752 -34.05 -16.14 35.51
C ALA A 752 -33.39 -17.52 35.71
N ILE A 753 -32.15 -17.68 35.24
CA ILE A 753 -31.36 -18.91 35.41
C ILE A 753 -31.05 -19.17 36.88
N THR A 754 -30.62 -18.15 37.63
CA THR A 754 -30.38 -18.31 39.07
C THR A 754 -31.66 -18.61 39.85
N ALA A 755 -32.81 -18.12 39.37
CA ALA A 755 -34.13 -18.44 39.96
C ALA A 755 -34.60 -19.87 39.66
N LEU A 756 -34.15 -20.49 38.56
CA LEU A 756 -34.44 -21.92 38.27
C LEU A 756 -33.73 -22.85 39.24
N ARG A 757 -32.53 -22.48 39.72
CA ARG A 757 -31.76 -23.27 40.68
C ARG A 757 -31.23 -22.43 41.85
N PRO A 758 -32.11 -22.00 42.79
CA PRO A 758 -31.69 -21.21 43.95
C PRO A 758 -30.64 -21.91 44.82
N SER A 759 -30.58 -23.25 44.78
CA SER A 759 -29.57 -24.08 45.47
C SER A 759 -28.12 -23.73 45.13
N LEU A 760 -27.86 -23.06 43.99
CA LEU A 760 -26.54 -22.55 43.60
C LEU A 760 -25.93 -21.55 44.60
N PHE A 761 -26.77 -20.80 45.33
CA PHE A 761 -26.31 -19.87 46.36
C PHE A 761 -25.97 -20.56 47.70
N TYR A 762 -26.45 -21.78 47.92
CA TYR A 762 -26.28 -22.50 49.18
C TYR A 762 -24.99 -23.34 49.25
N ALA A 763 -24.31 -23.62 48.12
CA ALA A 763 -23.23 -24.61 48.04
C ALA A 763 -21.80 -24.12 48.40
N ALA A 764 -21.58 -22.83 48.74
CA ALA A 764 -20.23 -22.25 48.80
C ALA A 764 -19.56 -22.20 50.20
N ALA A 765 -19.95 -23.06 51.15
CA ALA A 765 -19.41 -23.03 52.52
C ALA A 765 -18.18 -23.93 52.77
N ALA A 766 -17.67 -24.69 51.80
CA ALA A 766 -16.62 -25.69 52.07
C ALA A 766 -15.22 -25.29 51.55
N LYS A 767 -14.29 -25.16 52.54
CA LYS A 767 -12.81 -25.24 52.47
C LYS A 767 -12.01 -24.12 51.77
N GLN A 768 -11.45 -23.22 52.59
CA GLN A 768 -10.29 -22.39 52.27
C GLN A 768 -8.99 -23.13 52.63
N ARG A 769 -8.14 -23.46 51.64
CA ARG A 769 -6.75 -23.89 51.84
C ARG A 769 -5.82 -22.77 51.32
N LYS A 770 -4.84 -22.36 52.12
CA LYS A 770 -3.86 -21.30 51.80
C LYS A 770 -2.76 -21.86 50.89
N SER A 771 -2.46 -21.21 49.77
CA SER A 771 -1.16 -21.31 49.10
C SER A 771 -0.58 -19.91 48.88
N ARG A 772 0.74 -19.77 49.11
CA ARG A 772 1.54 -18.56 48.90
C ARG A 772 2.33 -18.75 47.61
N LEU A 773 2.41 -17.71 46.78
CA LEU A 773 3.49 -17.51 45.80
C LEU A 773 3.71 -16.00 45.62
N ALA A 774 4.98 -15.61 45.54
CA ALA A 774 5.49 -14.24 45.47
C ALA A 774 5.72 -13.79 44.01
N PRO A 775 5.73 -12.48 43.70
CA PRO A 775 6.12 -11.97 42.39
C PRO A 775 7.57 -11.43 42.42
N ALA A 776 8.31 -11.63 41.34
CA ALA A 776 9.54 -10.88 41.03
C ALA A 776 9.30 -10.03 39.77
N ALA A 777 9.83 -8.81 39.81
CA ALA A 777 9.49 -7.68 38.96
C ALA A 777 10.38 -7.55 37.71
N ALA A 778 9.86 -6.79 36.74
CA ALA A 778 10.53 -6.30 35.53
C ALA A 778 11.17 -4.91 35.74
N THR A 779 12.21 -4.55 34.95
CA THR A 779 12.62 -3.22 34.38
C THR A 779 14.13 -3.25 34.00
N ALA A 780 14.77 -2.49 33.08
CA ALA A 780 14.45 -1.43 32.10
C ALA A 780 15.69 -1.10 31.19
N VAL A 781 15.47 -0.86 29.88
CA VAL A 781 15.75 0.32 29.00
C VAL A 781 17.05 1.21 29.04
N LEU A 782 17.67 1.35 27.83
CA LEU A 782 18.38 2.46 27.08
C LEU A 782 19.46 3.40 27.68
N LEU A 783 20.46 3.76 26.85
CA LEU A 783 20.75 5.16 26.43
C LEU A 783 21.82 5.31 25.30
N LEU A 784 21.61 6.35 24.48
CA LEU A 784 22.33 6.89 23.31
C LEU A 784 23.56 7.77 23.67
N PHE A 785 24.42 8.10 22.68
CA PHE A 785 24.94 9.48 22.45
C PHE A 785 25.38 9.72 20.98
N ALA A 786 25.30 10.99 20.55
CA ALA A 786 25.45 11.54 19.19
C ALA A 786 26.65 12.50 19.03
N GLY A 787 26.97 12.93 17.79
CA GLY A 787 27.79 14.11 17.48
C GLY A 787 27.80 14.50 15.97
N GLN A 788 27.51 15.78 15.66
CA GLN A 788 27.44 16.44 14.32
C GLN A 788 28.61 17.41 14.09
N ALA A 789 28.91 17.80 12.83
CA ALA A 789 28.80 19.19 12.28
C ALA A 789 29.58 19.42 10.95
N LEU A 790 29.15 20.45 10.18
CA LEU A 790 29.34 20.70 8.73
C LEU A 790 29.96 22.11 8.41
N MET A 791 30.64 22.25 7.25
CA MET A 791 30.78 23.42 6.29
C MET A 791 31.50 24.76 6.70
N PRO A 792 31.78 25.79 5.81
CA PRO A 792 31.78 25.92 4.31
C PRO A 792 32.88 26.84 3.61
N LEU A 793 32.96 26.77 2.25
CA LEU A 793 33.01 27.76 1.10
C LEU A 793 34.09 28.87 0.76
N ILE A 794 34.54 28.82 -0.53
CA ILE A 794 34.69 29.80 -1.69
C ILE A 794 35.70 30.99 -1.72
N SER A 795 36.41 31.21 -2.87
CA SER A 795 36.39 32.38 -3.84
C SER A 795 37.53 32.30 -4.92
N PRO A 796 37.63 33.15 -6.00
CA PRO A 796 37.44 32.79 -7.43
C PRO A 796 38.62 33.20 -8.38
N VAL A 797 38.47 33.16 -9.72
CA VAL A 797 38.89 34.20 -10.74
C VAL A 797 38.78 33.69 -12.22
N GLU A 798 38.25 34.56 -13.10
CA GLU A 798 38.06 34.59 -14.59
C GLU A 798 39.37 34.56 -15.43
N ALA A 799 39.44 34.52 -16.77
CA ALA A 799 38.69 34.09 -17.98
C ALA A 799 39.56 34.49 -19.20
N ALA A 800 39.47 33.79 -20.36
CA ALA A 800 39.61 34.36 -21.73
C ALA A 800 39.45 33.28 -22.84
N GLU A 801 38.66 33.59 -23.86
CA GLU A 801 38.20 32.77 -24.99
C GLU A 801 39.25 32.51 -26.09
N THR A 802 39.11 31.38 -26.83
CA THR A 802 39.16 31.37 -28.31
C THR A 802 38.64 30.06 -28.97
N ASP A 803 37.63 30.23 -29.82
CA ASP A 803 37.18 29.42 -30.98
C ASP A 803 36.83 27.92 -30.82
N ALA A 804 35.68 27.68 -30.17
CA ALA A 804 35.11 26.38 -29.85
C ALA A 804 34.73 25.49 -31.05
N VAL A 805 34.34 26.10 -32.18
CA VAL A 805 33.78 25.37 -33.33
C VAL A 805 34.83 24.52 -34.03
N GLU A 806 36.05 25.05 -34.20
CA GLU A 806 37.15 24.31 -34.83
C GLU A 806 37.63 23.13 -33.97
N ILE A 807 37.57 23.28 -32.64
CA ILE A 807 37.92 22.22 -31.68
C ILE A 807 36.94 21.05 -31.83
N MET A 808 35.65 21.34 -31.88
CA MET A 808 34.61 20.31 -32.00
C MET A 808 34.60 19.63 -33.37
N LYS A 809 34.90 20.36 -34.45
CA LYS A 809 35.09 19.77 -35.78
C LYS A 809 36.22 18.74 -35.77
N GLN A 810 37.39 19.09 -35.25
CA GLN A 810 38.54 18.19 -35.20
C GLN A 810 38.28 16.98 -34.29
N ALA A 811 37.61 17.20 -33.16
CA ALA A 811 37.20 16.11 -32.27
C ALA A 811 36.26 15.10 -32.93
N HIS A 812 35.30 15.60 -33.70
CA HIS A 812 34.35 14.77 -34.44
C HIS A 812 35.04 13.96 -35.54
N MET A 813 35.91 14.60 -36.36
CA MET A 813 36.67 13.90 -37.41
C MET A 813 37.54 12.78 -36.84
N ASN A 814 38.27 13.05 -35.76
CA ASN A 814 39.19 12.07 -35.18
C ASN A 814 38.49 10.88 -34.52
N LEU A 815 37.27 11.07 -34.00
CA LEU A 815 36.52 9.99 -33.35
C LEU A 815 35.73 9.13 -34.37
N PHE A 816 35.07 9.74 -35.35
CA PHE A 816 34.12 9.03 -36.22
C PHE A 816 34.63 8.75 -37.65
N TYR A 817 35.60 9.52 -38.15
CA TYR A 817 36.11 9.45 -39.54
C TYR A 817 37.61 9.08 -39.61
N ALA A 818 38.10 8.29 -38.65
CA ALA A 818 39.49 7.82 -38.66
C ALA A 818 39.73 6.77 -39.76
N GLY A 819 40.46 7.11 -40.83
CA GLY A 819 40.72 6.25 -42.00
C GLY A 819 39.58 6.25 -43.03
N ASP A 820 39.81 5.74 -44.25
CA ASP A 820 38.83 5.72 -45.35
C ASP A 820 37.76 4.61 -45.17
N ASP A 821 38.15 3.53 -44.49
CA ASP A 821 37.28 2.42 -44.10
C ASP A 821 37.79 1.75 -42.82
N GLY A 822 36.97 0.91 -42.19
CA GLY A 822 37.38 0.17 -41.00
C GLY A 822 36.56 -1.07 -40.69
N ILE A 823 37.18 -2.00 -39.96
CA ILE A 823 36.55 -3.19 -39.38
C ILE A 823 36.89 -3.29 -37.90
N ALA A 824 35.91 -3.67 -37.08
CA ALA A 824 36.11 -3.94 -35.66
C ALA A 824 35.18 -5.06 -35.15
N GLU A 825 35.66 -5.84 -34.18
CA GLU A 825 34.82 -6.66 -33.32
C GLU A 825 34.41 -5.83 -32.10
N VAL A 826 33.12 -5.63 -31.93
CA VAL A 826 32.55 -4.79 -30.88
C VAL A 826 31.88 -5.67 -29.83
N LYS A 827 32.31 -5.52 -28.59
CA LYS A 827 31.66 -6.08 -27.41
C LYS A 827 30.98 -4.96 -26.63
N MET A 828 29.67 -5.08 -26.43
CA MET A 828 28.86 -4.12 -25.68
C MET A 828 28.32 -4.82 -24.42
N THR A 829 28.60 -4.25 -23.26
CA THR A 829 28.17 -4.76 -21.95
C THR A 829 27.22 -3.74 -21.34
N LEU A 830 25.94 -4.08 -21.26
CA LEU A 830 24.89 -3.24 -20.70
C LEU A 830 24.72 -3.62 -19.25
N VAL A 831 24.75 -2.65 -18.35
CA VAL A 831 24.65 -2.85 -16.91
C VAL A 831 23.48 -2.05 -16.38
N ASP A 832 22.51 -2.77 -15.79
CA ASP A 832 21.36 -2.13 -15.15
C ASP A 832 21.71 -1.54 -13.77
N LYS A 833 20.75 -0.84 -13.15
CA LYS A 833 20.87 -0.26 -11.80
C LYS A 833 21.19 -1.27 -10.69
N ASN A 834 20.90 -2.56 -10.93
CA ASN A 834 21.13 -3.64 -9.99
C ASN A 834 22.49 -4.33 -10.22
N GLY A 835 23.27 -3.89 -11.21
CA GLY A 835 24.58 -4.44 -11.57
C GLY A 835 24.51 -5.71 -12.42
N ARG A 836 23.36 -6.01 -13.04
CA ARG A 836 23.22 -7.17 -13.95
C ARG A 836 23.78 -6.81 -15.33
N GLU A 837 24.66 -7.67 -15.85
CA GLU A 837 25.37 -7.44 -17.11
C GLU A 837 24.74 -8.22 -18.27
N ARG A 838 24.61 -7.58 -19.42
CA ARG A 838 24.20 -8.22 -20.67
C ARG A 838 25.18 -7.91 -21.77
N GLU A 839 25.64 -8.96 -22.44
CA GLU A 839 26.66 -8.84 -23.47
C GLU A 839 26.08 -8.99 -24.88
N ARG A 840 26.49 -8.10 -25.78
CA ARG A 840 26.28 -8.22 -27.21
C ARG A 840 27.63 -8.17 -27.91
N GLU A 841 27.88 -9.11 -28.81
CA GLU A 841 29.08 -9.13 -29.63
C GLU A 841 28.69 -9.07 -31.09
N PHE A 842 29.29 -8.15 -31.85
CA PHE A 842 29.01 -8.00 -33.27
C PHE A 842 30.24 -7.50 -34.02
N THR A 843 30.33 -7.88 -35.30
CA THR A 843 31.33 -7.37 -36.23
C THR A 843 30.76 -6.13 -36.91
N MET A 844 31.52 -5.04 -36.93
CA MET A 844 31.11 -3.76 -37.53
C MET A 844 32.08 -3.40 -38.65
N LEU A 845 31.53 -3.10 -39.82
CA LEU A 845 32.22 -2.56 -40.99
C LEU A 845 31.79 -1.10 -41.17
N ARG A 846 32.75 -0.23 -41.47
CA ARG A 846 32.53 1.18 -41.79
C ARG A 846 33.19 1.50 -43.13
N TRP A 847 32.51 2.28 -43.95
CA TRP A 847 33.07 2.92 -45.13
C TRP A 847 32.69 4.40 -45.14
N ASP A 848 33.65 5.26 -45.44
CA ASP A 848 33.47 6.71 -45.47
C ASP A 848 33.52 7.23 -46.91
N GLY A 849 32.58 8.12 -47.26
CA GLY A 849 32.53 8.77 -48.56
C GLY A 849 33.45 9.99 -48.64
N GLU A 850 32.88 11.18 -48.41
CA GLU A 850 33.65 12.42 -48.21
C GLU A 850 33.84 12.68 -46.71
N ASP A 851 34.96 13.30 -46.32
CA ASP A 851 35.23 13.65 -44.91
C ASP A 851 34.13 14.54 -44.33
N GLY A 852 33.45 14.06 -43.27
CA GLY A 852 32.25 14.72 -42.71
C GLY A 852 30.97 14.56 -43.52
N GLY A 853 31.01 13.71 -44.55
CA GLY A 853 29.93 13.38 -45.47
C GLY A 853 29.24 12.05 -45.16
N GLU A 854 28.80 11.36 -46.22
CA GLU A 854 28.14 10.05 -46.16
C GLU A 854 29.03 9.00 -45.45
N GLN A 855 28.44 8.23 -44.54
CA GLN A 855 29.06 7.05 -43.94
C GLN A 855 28.14 5.85 -44.09
N ARG A 856 28.73 4.67 -44.31
CA ARG A 856 27.98 3.41 -44.36
C ARG A 856 28.49 2.47 -43.29
N TYR A 857 27.56 1.92 -42.52
CA TYR A 857 27.82 0.95 -41.48
C TYR A 857 27.13 -0.37 -41.81
N TYR A 858 27.83 -1.48 -41.57
CA TYR A 858 27.28 -2.82 -41.66
C TYR A 858 27.68 -3.59 -40.41
N THR A 859 26.68 -4.08 -39.69
CA THR A 859 26.83 -4.78 -38.42
C THR A 859 26.31 -6.20 -38.56
N TYR A 860 27.07 -7.17 -38.03
CA TYR A 860 26.72 -8.58 -38.00
C TYR A 860 26.75 -9.09 -36.56
N PHE A 861 25.61 -9.49 -36.01
CA PHE A 861 25.52 -9.95 -34.63
C PHE A 861 26.04 -11.39 -34.46
N ASN A 862 27.02 -11.56 -33.56
CA ASN A 862 27.66 -12.82 -33.22
C ASN A 862 27.07 -13.44 -31.94
N LYS A 863 26.78 -12.61 -30.92
CA LYS A 863 26.15 -13.00 -29.65
C LYS A 863 25.07 -12.00 -29.21
N PRO A 864 24.05 -12.45 -28.43
CA PRO A 864 23.81 -13.83 -28.00
C PRO A 864 23.42 -14.78 -29.13
N ALA A 865 23.52 -16.09 -28.90
CA ALA A 865 23.27 -17.12 -29.93
C ALA A 865 21.91 -16.96 -30.62
N ASP A 866 20.89 -16.54 -29.86
CA ASP A 866 19.50 -16.43 -30.31
C ASP A 866 19.27 -15.27 -31.32
N VAL A 867 20.16 -14.28 -31.35
CA VAL A 867 20.14 -13.16 -32.34
C VAL A 867 21.30 -13.25 -33.35
N ARG A 868 22.06 -14.35 -33.33
CA ARG A 868 23.19 -14.56 -34.23
C ARG A 868 22.74 -14.51 -35.68
N ARG A 869 23.59 -13.96 -36.55
CA ARG A 869 23.35 -13.77 -37.99
C ARG A 869 22.35 -12.66 -38.34
N THR A 870 21.76 -11.99 -37.36
CA THR A 870 21.05 -10.73 -37.59
C THR A 870 22.05 -9.73 -38.17
N THR A 871 21.67 -9.06 -39.25
CA THR A 871 22.52 -8.05 -39.87
C THR A 871 21.82 -6.71 -39.89
N PHE A 872 22.56 -5.66 -39.63
CA PHE A 872 22.05 -4.30 -39.59
C PHE A 872 22.91 -3.40 -40.47
N MET A 873 22.30 -2.53 -41.26
CA MET A 873 23.00 -1.63 -42.17
C MET A 873 22.46 -0.22 -42.02
N VAL A 874 23.36 0.76 -41.99
CA VAL A 874 23.03 2.18 -41.90
C VAL A 874 23.77 2.91 -43.01
N ILE A 875 23.06 3.76 -43.74
CA ILE A 875 23.63 4.72 -44.69
C ILE A 875 23.29 6.11 -44.13
N LYS A 876 24.29 6.74 -43.52
CA LYS A 876 24.19 8.07 -42.92
C LYS A 876 24.21 9.13 -44.02
N GLN A 877 23.25 10.06 -43.97
CA GLN A 877 23.19 11.19 -44.90
C GLN A 877 23.31 12.52 -44.13
N VAL A 878 23.95 13.52 -44.73
CA VAL A 878 24.19 14.83 -44.07
C VAL A 878 22.93 15.70 -44.08
N ASP A 879 22.21 15.73 -45.21
CA ASP A 879 21.09 16.66 -45.43
C ASP A 879 19.70 15.99 -45.34
N LYS A 880 19.65 14.70 -44.99
CA LYS A 880 18.42 13.87 -44.95
C LYS A 880 18.53 12.80 -43.87
N ASP A 881 17.42 12.12 -43.60
CA ASP A 881 17.41 11.01 -42.65
C ASP A 881 18.22 9.81 -43.17
N ASP A 882 18.86 9.09 -42.25
CA ASP A 882 19.69 7.93 -42.57
C ASP A 882 18.85 6.82 -43.21
N ASP A 883 19.37 6.03 -44.14
CA ASP A 883 18.68 4.81 -44.54
C ASP A 883 19.14 3.65 -43.66
N ARG A 884 18.21 2.92 -43.00
CA ARG A 884 18.54 1.81 -42.09
C ARG A 884 17.85 0.53 -42.52
N TRP A 885 18.55 -0.59 -42.51
CA TRP A 885 17.99 -1.91 -42.81
C TRP A 885 18.39 -2.93 -41.76
N ILE A 886 17.48 -3.84 -41.46
CA ILE A 886 17.72 -5.01 -40.62
C ILE A 886 17.32 -6.27 -41.39
N TYR A 887 18.09 -7.33 -41.20
CA TYR A 887 17.73 -8.68 -41.63
C TYR A 887 17.56 -9.59 -40.43
N ILE A 888 16.43 -10.28 -40.41
CA ILE A 888 16.00 -11.20 -39.36
C ILE A 888 16.03 -12.62 -39.94
N PRO A 889 17.06 -13.42 -39.62
CA PRO A 889 17.24 -14.75 -40.22
C PRO A 889 16.10 -15.72 -39.93
N ALA A 890 15.47 -15.65 -38.74
CA ALA A 890 14.46 -16.61 -38.32
C ALA A 890 13.18 -16.55 -39.18
N VAL A 891 12.90 -15.39 -39.77
CA VAL A 891 11.75 -15.17 -40.67
C VAL A 891 12.17 -14.81 -42.10
N ASP A 892 13.46 -14.98 -42.43
CA ASP A 892 14.09 -14.59 -43.70
C ASP A 892 13.67 -13.20 -44.22
N LEU A 893 13.58 -12.24 -43.29
CA LEU A 893 12.95 -10.96 -43.56
C LEU A 893 13.98 -9.83 -43.56
N VAL A 894 14.10 -9.14 -44.69
CA VAL A 894 14.83 -7.87 -44.77
C VAL A 894 13.80 -6.75 -44.66
N ARG A 895 13.96 -5.88 -43.66
CA ARG A 895 13.13 -4.67 -43.52
C ARG A 895 14.02 -3.44 -43.46
N ARG A 896 13.56 -2.38 -44.10
CA ARG A 896 14.03 -1.03 -43.80
C ARG A 896 13.41 -0.59 -42.47
N ILE A 897 14.14 0.06 -41.58
CA ILE A 897 13.59 0.61 -40.32
C ILE A 897 13.65 2.14 -40.36
N SER A 898 12.74 2.78 -39.63
CA SER A 898 12.64 4.25 -39.65
C SER A 898 13.89 4.90 -39.09
N SER A 899 14.22 6.05 -39.65
CA SER A 899 15.39 6.88 -39.36
C SER A 899 15.07 8.14 -38.59
N ASN A 900 13.78 8.38 -38.33
CA ASN A 900 13.27 9.64 -37.79
C ASN A 900 13.57 9.85 -36.30
N ASP A 901 13.98 8.82 -35.56
CA ASP A 901 14.44 8.96 -34.17
C ASP A 901 15.93 8.61 -34.03
N LYS A 902 16.80 9.57 -34.39
CA LYS A 902 18.25 9.47 -34.18
C LYS A 902 18.61 9.39 -32.68
N ASN A 903 17.70 9.84 -31.80
CA ASN A 903 17.82 9.84 -30.34
C ASN A 903 17.26 8.57 -29.67
N SER A 904 16.85 7.57 -30.45
CA SER A 904 16.44 6.26 -29.93
C SER A 904 17.66 5.44 -29.52
N SER A 905 17.46 4.55 -28.54
CA SER A 905 18.50 3.66 -28.03
C SER A 905 19.04 2.74 -29.12
N PHE A 906 20.36 2.68 -29.26
CA PHE A 906 21.04 1.74 -30.13
C PHE A 906 21.00 0.36 -29.48
N VAL A 907 20.13 -0.50 -30.00
CA VAL A 907 19.99 -1.89 -29.56
C VAL A 907 19.71 -1.97 -28.05
N GLY A 908 18.83 -1.11 -27.51
CA GLY A 908 18.51 -1.13 -26.08
C GLY A 908 19.67 -0.77 -25.12
N SER A 909 20.75 -0.14 -25.60
CA SER A 909 21.86 0.36 -24.78
C SER A 909 21.71 1.84 -24.38
N ASP A 910 22.57 2.32 -23.49
CA ASP A 910 22.59 3.75 -23.11
C ASP A 910 23.15 4.66 -24.23
N PHE A 911 23.71 4.08 -25.30
CA PHE A 911 24.09 4.80 -26.51
C PHE A 911 22.87 4.96 -27.42
N SER A 912 22.65 6.15 -27.99
CA SER A 912 21.69 6.34 -29.07
C SER A 912 22.31 6.00 -30.43
N TYR A 913 21.48 5.86 -31.47
CA TYR A 913 21.99 5.73 -32.84
C TYR A 913 22.89 6.92 -33.24
N GLU A 914 22.56 8.13 -32.78
CA GLU A 914 23.38 9.33 -32.98
C GLU A 914 24.71 9.28 -32.23
N ASP A 915 24.78 8.70 -31.03
CA ASP A 915 26.05 8.55 -30.31
C ASP A 915 27.00 7.53 -30.96
N VAL A 916 26.43 6.54 -31.68
CA VAL A 916 27.22 5.54 -32.42
C VAL A 916 27.75 6.10 -33.73
N SER A 917 26.93 6.86 -34.47
CA SER A 917 27.29 7.40 -35.80
C SER A 917 27.87 8.82 -35.77
N GLY A 918 27.74 9.52 -34.64
CA GLY A 918 28.22 10.87 -34.39
C GLY A 918 27.29 11.98 -34.90
N ARG A 919 26.92 12.91 -34.01
CA ARG A 919 26.21 14.16 -34.34
C ARG A 919 27.11 15.17 -35.06
N HIS A 920 26.62 15.82 -36.12
CA HIS A 920 27.42 16.75 -36.91
C HIS A 920 27.67 18.06 -36.13
N TRP A 921 28.87 18.63 -36.20
CA TRP A 921 29.28 19.80 -35.38
C TRP A 921 28.59 21.12 -35.75
N LEU A 922 27.84 21.17 -36.86
CA LEU A 922 27.00 22.34 -37.20
C LEU A 922 25.59 22.26 -36.60
N ASP A 923 25.19 21.10 -36.08
CA ASP A 923 23.89 20.89 -35.46
C ASP A 923 23.84 21.45 -34.02
N ASP A 924 24.99 21.91 -33.51
CA ASP A 924 25.16 22.53 -32.20
C ASP A 924 25.80 23.92 -32.32
N ALA A 925 25.43 24.83 -31.42
CA ALA A 925 26.16 26.05 -31.13
C ALA A 925 27.22 25.78 -30.05
N HIS A 926 28.49 26.03 -30.36
CA HIS A 926 29.62 25.72 -29.48
C HIS A 926 30.22 26.98 -28.82
N GLU A 927 30.46 26.89 -27.52
CA GLU A 927 31.06 27.92 -26.67
C GLU A 927 32.24 27.30 -25.89
N LEU A 928 33.44 27.88 -25.98
CA LEU A 928 34.61 27.41 -25.25
C LEU A 928 34.51 27.97 -23.84
N THR A 929 34.20 27.13 -22.85
CA THR A 929 33.99 27.56 -21.47
C THR A 929 35.28 27.58 -20.64
N GLY A 930 36.35 26.92 -21.11
CA GLY A 930 37.69 27.04 -20.53
C GLY A 930 38.71 26.00 -21.02
N GLU A 931 39.90 26.03 -20.44
CA GLU A 931 40.93 24.99 -20.52
C GLU A 931 41.15 24.40 -19.13
N GLY A 932 41.44 23.09 -19.05
CA GLY A 932 41.64 22.39 -17.78
C GLY A 932 42.58 21.20 -17.90
N GLU A 933 42.61 20.37 -16.85
CA GLU A 933 43.35 19.12 -16.79
C GLU A 933 42.40 18.02 -16.31
N LEU A 934 42.29 16.94 -17.06
CA LEU A 934 41.50 15.75 -16.72
C LEU A 934 42.46 14.56 -16.58
N ASP A 935 42.57 14.01 -15.37
CA ASP A 935 43.44 12.87 -15.05
C ASP A 935 44.91 13.01 -15.52
N GLY A 936 45.48 14.21 -15.43
CA GLY A 936 46.85 14.49 -15.88
C GLY A 936 46.97 14.96 -17.34
N THR A 937 45.87 14.95 -18.11
CA THR A 937 45.84 15.29 -19.52
C THR A 937 45.26 16.70 -19.74
N PRO A 938 45.97 17.61 -20.43
CA PRO A 938 45.43 18.92 -20.78
C PRO A 938 44.21 18.81 -21.71
N VAL A 939 43.11 19.48 -21.38
CA VAL A 939 41.84 19.43 -22.13
C VAL A 939 41.26 20.82 -22.43
N TYR A 940 40.53 20.92 -23.55
CA TYR A 940 39.57 22.00 -23.83
C TYR A 940 38.20 21.64 -23.27
N ILE A 941 37.51 22.59 -22.64
CA ILE A 941 36.14 22.41 -22.13
C ILE A 941 35.20 23.21 -23.02
N VAL A 942 34.35 22.51 -23.78
CA VAL A 942 33.43 23.11 -24.75
C VAL A 942 32.00 22.84 -24.33
N LYS A 943 31.20 23.89 -24.18
CA LYS A 943 29.75 23.78 -24.05
C LYS A 943 29.11 23.79 -25.43
N SER A 944 28.26 22.81 -25.70
CA SER A 944 27.53 22.67 -26.95
C SER A 944 26.03 22.74 -26.67
N THR A 945 25.30 23.59 -27.38
CA THR A 945 23.84 23.75 -27.26
C THR A 945 23.20 23.35 -28.59
N PRO A 946 22.28 22.38 -28.63
CA PRO A 946 21.73 21.86 -29.88
C PRO A 946 20.83 22.90 -30.56
N ASN A 947 20.90 22.97 -31.90
CA ASN A 947 20.10 23.89 -32.73
C ASN A 947 18.71 23.30 -33.09
N ASP A 948 18.44 22.05 -32.69
CA ASP A 948 17.24 21.26 -32.98
C ASP A 948 16.57 20.72 -31.70
N GLY A 949 15.62 19.78 -31.85
CA GLY A 949 14.87 19.16 -30.74
C GLY A 949 15.60 18.02 -30.02
N ALA A 950 16.89 18.15 -29.69
CA ALA A 950 17.61 17.13 -28.93
C ALA A 950 17.00 16.87 -27.53
N LYS A 951 17.16 15.65 -27.00
CA LYS A 951 16.63 15.24 -25.67
C LYS A 951 17.35 15.88 -24.47
N TRP A 952 18.37 16.71 -24.71
CA TRP A 952 19.18 17.39 -23.70
C TRP A 952 19.28 18.90 -24.02
N ALA A 953 19.44 19.73 -23.00
CA ALA A 953 19.46 21.19 -23.14
C ALA A 953 20.84 21.72 -23.56
N TYR A 954 21.92 21.18 -22.99
CA TYR A 954 23.30 21.42 -23.44
C TYR A 954 24.20 20.27 -22.98
N ARG A 955 25.39 20.15 -23.59
CA ARG A 955 26.45 19.24 -23.14
C ARG A 955 27.77 19.97 -22.91
N ILE A 956 28.60 19.45 -22.01
CA ILE A 956 29.96 19.92 -21.74
C ILE A 956 30.93 18.81 -22.15
N SER A 957 31.78 19.09 -23.14
CA SER A 957 32.74 18.15 -23.71
C SER A 957 34.17 18.51 -23.28
N TYR A 958 34.92 17.54 -22.76
CA TYR A 958 36.32 17.67 -22.36
C TYR A 958 37.20 17.03 -23.45
N ILE A 959 37.81 17.84 -24.31
CA ILE A 959 38.54 17.40 -25.51
C ILE A 959 40.06 17.42 -25.25
N ASP A 960 40.75 16.31 -25.48
CA ASP A 960 42.23 16.20 -25.43
C ASP A 960 42.89 17.23 -26.36
N ARG A 961 43.84 18.02 -25.84
CA ARG A 961 44.52 19.08 -26.62
C ARG A 961 45.45 18.54 -27.71
N GLU A 962 46.07 17.39 -27.48
CA GLU A 962 47.04 16.77 -28.39
C GLU A 962 46.35 15.86 -29.40
N ARG A 963 45.50 14.94 -28.92
CA ARG A 963 44.84 13.94 -29.79
C ARG A 963 43.56 14.45 -30.44
N ARG A 964 42.99 15.54 -29.93
CA ARG A 964 41.66 16.04 -30.33
C ARG A 964 40.62 14.92 -30.29
N LEU A 965 40.49 14.26 -29.14
CA LEU A 965 39.45 13.26 -28.88
C LEU A 965 38.65 13.69 -27.65
N PRO A 966 37.32 13.48 -27.61
CA PRO A 966 36.54 13.70 -26.40
C PRO A 966 36.90 12.63 -25.37
N LEU A 967 37.40 13.06 -24.21
CA LEU A 967 37.72 12.16 -23.08
C LEU A 967 36.52 11.95 -22.17
N LYS A 968 35.64 12.96 -22.08
CA LYS A 968 34.46 12.97 -21.22
C LYS A 968 33.41 13.92 -21.79
N GLU A 969 32.13 13.55 -21.78
CA GLU A 969 31.02 14.45 -22.10
C GLU A 969 29.91 14.37 -21.05
N GLU A 970 29.44 15.52 -20.56
CA GLU A 970 28.39 15.65 -19.54
C GLU A 970 27.14 16.27 -20.17
N TYR A 971 25.99 15.61 -20.11
CA TYR A 971 24.73 16.10 -20.71
C TYR A 971 23.78 16.60 -19.62
N PHE A 972 23.12 17.74 -19.86
CA PHE A 972 22.23 18.39 -18.90
C PHE A 972 20.83 18.61 -19.48
N ASP A 973 19.80 18.57 -18.63
CA ASP A 973 18.42 18.90 -19.02
C ASP A 973 18.06 20.38 -18.79
N LYS A 974 16.80 20.74 -19.04
CA LYS A 974 16.30 22.13 -18.91
C LYS A 974 16.27 22.64 -17.47
N LYS A 975 16.41 21.76 -16.46
CA LYS A 975 16.47 22.08 -15.03
C LYS A 975 17.92 22.20 -14.52
N ASP A 976 18.92 22.17 -15.41
CA ASP A 976 20.36 22.14 -15.10
C ASP A 976 20.82 20.88 -14.33
N GLU A 977 20.05 19.78 -14.41
CA GLU A 977 20.45 18.49 -13.84
C GLU A 977 21.22 17.65 -14.87
N MET A 978 22.31 17.00 -14.43
CA MET A 978 23.09 16.12 -15.30
C MET A 978 22.33 14.81 -15.50
N ILE A 979 22.09 14.45 -16.77
CA ILE A 979 21.25 13.30 -17.13
C ILE A 979 22.04 12.15 -17.74
N ARG A 980 23.14 12.42 -18.44
CA ARG A 980 24.00 11.39 -19.05
C ARG A 980 25.48 11.76 -18.92
N LEU A 981 26.34 10.75 -18.87
CA LEU A 981 27.80 10.90 -18.80
C LEU A 981 28.50 9.92 -19.74
N PHE A 982 29.26 10.45 -20.69
CA PHE A 982 30.15 9.69 -21.57
C PHE A 982 31.60 9.76 -21.04
N THR A 983 32.33 8.65 -21.08
CA THR A 983 33.77 8.58 -20.82
C THR A 983 34.50 7.72 -21.84
N ALA A 984 35.67 8.19 -22.29
CA ALA A 984 36.63 7.39 -23.04
C ALA A 984 37.59 6.72 -22.05
N ASP A 985 37.37 5.44 -21.75
CA ASP A 985 38.06 4.74 -20.67
C ASP A 985 39.43 4.18 -21.10
N GLU A 986 39.59 3.84 -22.37
CA GLU A 986 40.87 3.37 -22.93
C GLU A 986 41.09 3.89 -24.36
N ILE A 987 42.29 4.40 -24.65
CA ILE A 987 42.71 4.91 -25.96
C ILE A 987 44.00 4.20 -26.38
N LYS A 988 44.04 3.68 -27.61
CA LYS A 988 45.21 3.02 -28.21
C LYS A 988 45.53 3.61 -29.58
N GLU A 989 46.79 3.50 -29.99
CA GLU A 989 47.22 3.87 -31.34
C GLU A 989 47.14 2.63 -32.25
N ILE A 990 46.32 2.67 -33.30
CA ILE A 990 46.04 1.55 -34.21
C ILE A 990 46.13 2.06 -35.65
N ASP A 991 46.98 1.43 -36.47
CA ASP A 991 47.24 1.80 -37.87
C ASP A 991 47.54 3.30 -38.10
N GLY A 992 48.12 3.97 -37.09
CA GLY A 992 48.47 5.39 -37.13
C GLY A 992 47.37 6.35 -36.67
N PHE A 993 46.22 5.84 -36.21
CA PHE A 993 45.11 6.62 -35.67
C PHE A 993 44.98 6.42 -34.16
N SER A 994 44.65 7.49 -33.42
CA SER A 994 44.29 7.38 -32.00
C SER A 994 42.84 6.93 -31.89
N THR A 995 42.61 5.72 -31.39
CA THR A 995 41.30 5.08 -31.34
C THR A 995 40.86 4.87 -29.89
N VAL A 996 39.64 5.30 -29.57
CA VAL A 996 38.99 4.97 -28.29
C VAL A 996 38.55 3.50 -28.32
N THR A 997 39.32 2.63 -27.66
CA THR A 997 39.05 1.18 -27.66
C THR A 997 38.06 0.75 -26.58
N THR A 998 37.91 1.52 -25.50
CA THR A 998 36.86 1.31 -24.52
C THR A 998 36.20 2.64 -24.19
N ARG A 999 34.87 2.65 -24.21
CA ARG A 999 34.05 3.82 -23.88
C ARG A 999 32.81 3.44 -23.10
N THR A 1000 32.40 4.29 -22.18
CA THR A 1000 31.22 4.08 -21.34
C THR A 1000 30.23 5.22 -21.52
N MET A 1001 28.95 4.88 -21.57
CA MET A 1001 27.85 5.84 -21.46
C MET A 1001 27.03 5.49 -20.22
N LYS A 1002 26.76 6.46 -19.35
CA LYS A 1002 25.93 6.30 -18.15
C LYS A 1002 24.67 7.15 -18.27
N ASP A 1003 23.52 6.55 -18.01
CA ASP A 1003 22.26 7.25 -17.79
C ASP A 1003 22.07 7.46 -16.27
N LEU A 1004 22.12 8.73 -15.84
CA LEU A 1004 22.07 9.09 -14.42
C LEU A 1004 20.64 9.12 -13.86
N LYS A 1005 19.63 9.16 -14.73
CA LYS A 1005 18.21 9.09 -14.30
C LYS A 1005 17.79 7.65 -14.07
N ARG A 1006 18.24 6.73 -14.92
CA ARG A 1006 17.95 5.29 -14.84
C ARG A 1006 18.95 4.52 -13.97
N ASP A 1007 20.10 5.12 -13.65
CA ASP A 1007 21.26 4.49 -13.01
C ASP A 1007 21.80 3.28 -13.80
N HIS A 1008 21.73 3.39 -15.13
CA HIS A 1008 22.21 2.37 -16.07
C HIS A 1008 23.53 2.82 -16.71
N HIS A 1009 24.34 1.86 -17.16
CA HIS A 1009 25.49 2.20 -18.00
C HIS A 1009 25.86 1.10 -18.98
N THR A 1010 26.38 1.51 -20.13
CA THR A 1010 26.84 0.62 -21.18
C THR A 1010 28.32 0.84 -21.42
N VAL A 1011 29.09 -0.24 -21.38
CA VAL A 1011 30.52 -0.27 -21.74
C VAL A 1011 30.67 -0.88 -23.13
N VAL A 1012 31.28 -0.15 -24.06
CA VAL A 1012 31.59 -0.62 -25.41
C VAL A 1012 33.09 -0.80 -25.54
N THR A 1013 33.52 -1.99 -25.92
CA THR A 1013 34.91 -2.35 -26.19
C THR A 1013 35.09 -2.74 -27.65
N PHE A 1014 35.99 -2.06 -28.34
CA PHE A 1014 36.41 -2.35 -29.71
C PHE A 1014 37.69 -3.20 -29.68
N SER A 1015 37.66 -4.32 -30.39
CA SER A 1015 38.76 -5.27 -30.51
C SER A 1015 38.99 -5.62 -31.98
N GLU A 1016 40.20 -6.11 -32.29
CA GLU A 1016 40.64 -6.41 -33.67
C GLU A 1016 40.42 -5.26 -34.68
N VAL A 1017 40.45 -4.00 -34.21
CA VAL A 1017 40.24 -2.81 -35.04
C VAL A 1017 41.33 -2.73 -36.12
N LYS A 1018 40.91 -2.51 -37.36
CA LYS A 1018 41.81 -2.23 -38.50
C LYS A 1018 41.21 -1.14 -39.37
N TYR A 1019 42.07 -0.27 -39.88
CA TYR A 1019 41.68 0.81 -40.80
C TYR A 1019 42.25 0.58 -42.20
N ASN A 1020 41.59 1.13 -43.22
CA ASN A 1020 42.03 1.10 -44.62
C ASN A 1020 42.24 -0.34 -45.14
N VAL A 1021 41.32 -1.25 -44.81
CA VAL A 1021 41.33 -2.65 -45.21
C VAL A 1021 40.74 -2.89 -46.60
N GLY A 1022 40.23 -1.85 -47.27
CA GLY A 1022 39.75 -1.90 -48.65
C GLY A 1022 38.31 -2.39 -48.76
N VAL A 1023 37.43 -1.94 -47.84
CA VAL A 1023 36.01 -2.31 -47.83
C VAL A 1023 35.31 -1.71 -49.06
N GLU A 1024 34.82 -2.54 -49.97
CA GLU A 1024 34.13 -2.05 -51.18
C GLU A 1024 32.73 -1.48 -50.84
N PRO A 1025 32.33 -0.30 -51.35
CA PRO A 1025 31.03 0.31 -51.05
C PRO A 1025 29.83 -0.52 -51.55
N ASP A 1026 30.04 -1.45 -52.48
CA ASP A 1026 29.04 -2.35 -53.05
C ASP A 1026 28.54 -3.42 -52.07
N ILE A 1027 29.23 -3.62 -50.94
CA ILE A 1027 28.81 -4.55 -49.88
C ILE A 1027 27.65 -3.98 -49.05
N PHE A 1028 27.46 -2.66 -49.04
CA PHE A 1028 26.37 -1.98 -48.35
C PHE A 1028 25.10 -1.97 -49.21
N ALA A 1029 24.67 -3.17 -49.62
CA ALA A 1029 23.50 -3.38 -50.44
C ALA A 1029 22.61 -4.47 -49.84
N GLU A 1030 21.29 -4.39 -50.07
CA GLU A 1030 20.29 -5.27 -49.49
C GLU A 1030 20.61 -6.78 -49.64
N ARG A 1031 21.18 -7.18 -50.79
CA ARG A 1031 21.60 -8.57 -51.06
C ARG A 1031 22.59 -9.14 -50.03
N TYR A 1032 23.43 -8.29 -49.45
CA TYR A 1032 24.46 -8.66 -48.48
C TYR A 1032 23.94 -8.69 -47.04
N LEU A 1033 22.73 -8.18 -46.78
CA LEU A 1033 22.06 -8.40 -45.50
C LEU A 1033 21.71 -9.89 -45.34
N LYS A 1034 21.15 -10.51 -46.38
CA LYS A 1034 20.87 -11.97 -46.38
C LYS A 1034 22.11 -12.83 -46.50
N ASN A 1035 23.10 -12.36 -47.27
CA ASN A 1035 24.34 -13.08 -47.54
C ASN A 1035 25.54 -12.26 -47.08
N PRO A 1036 25.89 -12.28 -45.79
CA PRO A 1036 26.99 -11.51 -45.25
C PRO A 1036 28.30 -11.74 -46.03
N PRO A 1037 29.08 -10.69 -46.31
CA PRO A 1037 30.33 -10.80 -47.05
C PRO A 1037 31.36 -11.61 -46.26
N ARG A 1038 31.51 -12.89 -46.65
CA ARG A 1038 32.37 -13.88 -45.96
C ARG A 1038 33.86 -13.53 -45.94
N GLU A 1039 34.28 -12.59 -46.76
CA GLU A 1039 35.65 -12.10 -46.80
C GLU A 1039 35.98 -11.22 -45.58
N TYR A 1040 34.98 -10.51 -45.03
CA TYR A 1040 35.12 -9.64 -43.87
C TYR A 1040 34.55 -10.25 -42.58
N ILE A 1041 33.52 -11.11 -42.69
CA ILE A 1041 32.78 -11.68 -41.55
C ILE A 1041 33.02 -13.19 -41.49
N LYS A 1042 33.57 -13.67 -40.38
CA LYS A 1042 33.95 -15.09 -40.19
C LYS A 1042 32.93 -15.91 -39.43
#